data_AF-A0A1S1YX86-F1
#
_entry.id   AF-A0A1S1YX86-F1
#
_cell.length_a   1.000
_cell.length_b   1.000
_cell.length_c   1.000
_cell.angle_alpha   90.00
_cell.angle_beta   90.00
_cell.angle_gamma   90.00
#
_symmetry.space_group_name_H-M   'P 1'
#
loop_
_entity.id
_entity.type
_entity.pdbx_description
1 polymer ?
#
loop_
_entity_poly.entity_id
_entity_poly.type
_entity_poly.pdbx_seq_one_letter_code
_entity_poly.pdbx_strand_id
1 'polypeptide(L)'
;MTNLIKVAGAELNQTPLDWNNNFKNIKNAIETAKEQNVSILCLPELSITGYGCEDAFYAPNTEHQALKILGKILPLTKDLVISVGLPLRFKNKLYNTVALIVNQKIKGFVAKKHLAGNGIHYEPRWFTPWVDGEYSSIEFDDDYKAILGNTSFPFGDLIFNVNGIKIGFEICEDAWVANRPGRTLYHQGVDIILNPSASHFAFDKLDVRKRFVLEGSRAFGVGYIYANLLGNESGRAIYDGGVMIALSGKLLSISKRFAFYNYKVTTATFDLDIARLAQIQSHTSNTGSGDHLVITDDYRIPRTNPEKHQPVEETWEHSEHIKEEEFGRAVALGLFDYMRKSFSKGFVVSLSGGADSSSIVTLIHLMIKMGIEDLSLEGFKSKLSYFTALSDCKNEVELCQQILTTAYQPTENSGDVTLNAATELAKAVGATFYNIDVNPMYKGYLNAIETSIGRKLGWDTDDITLQNIQARVRAPSVWMLANINGALLLSTSNRSEAAVGYATMDGDTSGGLSPIAGIDKNYLRSWLKWMETNGLDNKWSIPVLKLVNDQQPTAELRPKDSKQTDEADLMPYDILEEIEKMAIRDKKSPKECQLFLSANHPDTSRETITAWVRKFFQLWSRNQWKRERYAPSFHLDDKNLDPKTWCRFPILSGGFTKELGEL
;
A
#
# COMPACT_ATOMS: atom_id res chain seq x y z
N MET A 1 -40.93 20.38 0.81
CA MET A 1 -39.53 20.52 1.27
C MET A 1 -38.67 19.66 0.36
N THR A 2 -37.53 20.16 -0.10
CA THR A 2 -36.59 19.39 -0.94
C THR A 2 -36.00 18.23 -0.14
N ASN A 3 -35.90 17.03 -0.73
CA ASN A 3 -35.35 15.83 -0.08
C ASN A 3 -33.82 15.77 -0.21
N LEU A 4 -33.17 16.92 -0.07
CA LEU A 4 -31.72 17.10 -0.27
C LEU A 4 -30.99 16.95 1.06
N ILE A 5 -29.88 16.19 1.06
CA ILE A 5 -29.01 16.03 2.24
C ILE A 5 -27.56 16.22 1.87
N LYS A 6 -26.75 16.71 2.81
CA LYS A 6 -25.30 16.80 2.61
C LYS A 6 -24.63 15.58 3.21
N VAL A 7 -23.82 14.91 2.42
CA VAL A 7 -23.14 13.66 2.81
C VAL A 7 -21.63 13.79 2.63
N ALA A 8 -20.89 12.90 3.28
CA ALA A 8 -19.44 12.87 3.17
C ALA A 8 -18.86 11.47 3.34
N GLY A 9 -17.69 11.26 2.74
CA GLY A 9 -16.74 10.22 3.15
C GLY A 9 -15.49 10.87 3.73
N ALA A 10 -14.82 10.18 4.65
CA ALA A 10 -13.52 10.60 5.16
C ALA A 10 -12.42 9.60 4.81
N GLU A 11 -11.27 10.14 4.45
CA GLU A 11 -10.00 9.40 4.40
C GLU A 11 -9.29 9.59 5.72
N LEU A 12 -8.72 8.51 6.27
CA LEU A 12 -8.00 8.56 7.55
C LEU A 12 -6.64 7.85 7.42
N ASN A 13 -5.57 8.54 7.78
CA ASN A 13 -4.24 7.96 7.89
C ASN A 13 -4.03 7.37 9.28
N GLN A 14 -4.60 6.17 9.47
CA GLN A 14 -4.53 5.44 10.72
C GLN A 14 -3.21 4.66 10.85
N THR A 15 -2.92 4.29 12.09
CA THR A 15 -1.82 3.39 12.45
C THR A 15 -2.39 2.29 13.36
N PRO A 16 -2.07 1.00 13.14
CA PRO A 16 -2.61 -0.08 13.95
C PRO A 16 -2.30 0.16 15.43
N LEU A 17 -3.33 0.06 16.28
CA LEU A 17 -3.24 0.21 17.74
C LEU A 17 -2.82 1.61 18.24
N ASP A 18 -2.68 2.62 17.37
CA ASP A 18 -2.42 4.00 17.76
C ASP A 18 -3.74 4.71 18.15
N TRP A 19 -4.30 4.29 19.28
CA TRP A 19 -5.63 4.71 19.75
C TRP A 19 -5.80 6.23 19.81
N ASN A 20 -4.74 6.96 20.18
CA ASN A 20 -4.80 8.40 20.38
C ASN A 20 -4.77 9.15 19.05
N ASN A 21 -3.85 8.81 18.13
CA ASN A 21 -3.82 9.47 16.83
C ASN A 21 -5.01 9.03 15.96
N ASN A 22 -5.41 7.77 16.02
CA ASN A 22 -6.59 7.29 15.30
C ASN A 22 -7.85 8.03 15.75
N PHE A 23 -8.05 8.18 17.07
CA PHE A 23 -9.13 8.99 17.62
C PHE A 23 -9.03 10.47 17.21
N LYS A 24 -7.82 11.05 17.23
CA LYS A 24 -7.61 12.45 16.82
C LYS A 24 -7.99 12.66 15.35
N ASN A 25 -7.63 11.74 14.46
CA ASN A 25 -7.98 11.80 13.05
C ASN A 25 -9.51 11.70 12.85
N ILE A 26 -10.16 10.76 13.55
CA ILE A 26 -11.63 10.60 13.53
C ILE A 26 -12.31 11.87 14.05
N LYS A 27 -11.85 12.40 15.19
CA LYS A 27 -12.38 13.63 15.80
C LYS A 27 -12.31 14.80 14.82
N ASN A 28 -11.14 15.03 14.21
CA ASN A 28 -10.96 16.14 13.29
C ASN A 28 -11.83 15.99 12.03
N ALA A 29 -12.01 14.75 11.53
CA ALA A 29 -12.93 14.47 10.43
C ALA A 29 -14.39 14.77 10.81
N ILE A 30 -14.83 14.40 12.02
CA ILE A 30 -16.17 14.73 12.53
C ILE A 30 -16.35 16.25 12.65
N GLU A 31 -15.38 16.97 13.22
CA GLU A 31 -15.42 18.42 13.38
C GLU A 31 -15.51 19.12 12.01
N THR A 32 -14.66 18.73 11.05
CA THR A 32 -14.69 19.25 9.67
C THR A 32 -16.03 18.96 8.98
N ALA A 33 -16.57 17.76 9.14
CA ALA A 33 -17.87 17.39 8.56
C ALA A 33 -18.99 18.29 9.12
N LYS A 34 -18.98 18.56 10.43
CA LYS A 34 -19.96 19.45 11.08
C LYS A 34 -19.83 20.90 10.62
N GLU A 35 -18.61 21.42 10.52
CA GLU A 35 -18.34 22.75 9.96
C GLU A 35 -18.87 22.89 8.53
N GLN A 36 -18.80 21.81 7.76
CA GLN A 36 -19.31 21.76 6.39
C GLN A 36 -20.82 21.44 6.31
N ASN A 37 -21.53 21.34 7.44
CA ASN A 37 -22.95 20.99 7.55
C ASN A 37 -23.31 19.61 6.98
N VAL A 38 -22.40 18.64 7.08
CA VAL A 38 -22.64 17.24 6.69
C VAL A 38 -23.63 16.59 7.65
N SER A 39 -24.58 15.85 7.09
CA SER A 39 -25.60 15.12 7.85
C SER A 39 -25.31 13.61 7.97
N ILE A 40 -24.63 13.03 6.98
CA ILE A 40 -24.21 11.62 6.98
C ILE A 40 -22.72 11.53 6.64
N LEU A 41 -21.92 10.90 7.50
CA LEU A 41 -20.47 10.71 7.32
C LEU A 41 -20.10 9.22 7.30
N CYS A 42 -19.41 8.78 6.25
CA CYS A 42 -18.83 7.45 6.17
C CYS A 42 -17.35 7.48 6.56
N LEU A 43 -16.95 6.76 7.61
CA LEU A 43 -15.53 6.51 7.90
C LEU A 43 -15.05 5.20 7.27
N PRO A 44 -13.72 5.01 7.12
CA PRO A 44 -13.12 3.78 6.60
C PRO A 44 -13.38 2.53 7.45
N GLU A 45 -13.13 1.37 6.86
CA GLU A 45 -13.17 0.08 7.52
C GLU A 45 -12.16 0.01 8.69
N LEU A 46 -12.57 -0.58 9.82
CA LEU A 46 -11.76 -0.71 11.03
C LEU A 46 -11.07 0.60 11.48
N SER A 47 -11.71 1.75 11.19
CA SER A 47 -11.17 3.09 11.43
C SER A 47 -10.67 3.37 12.84
N ILE A 48 -11.21 2.71 13.88
CA ILE A 48 -10.77 2.91 15.27
C ILE A 48 -9.41 2.26 15.51
N THR A 49 -9.26 1.01 15.08
CA THR A 49 -8.07 0.20 15.37
C THR A 49 -6.94 0.43 14.38
N GLY A 50 -7.29 0.81 13.14
CA GLY A 50 -6.50 0.48 11.96
C GLY A 50 -6.87 -0.92 11.46
N TYR A 51 -6.77 -1.14 10.15
CA TYR A 51 -7.08 -2.41 9.50
C TYR A 51 -5.98 -3.46 9.75
N GLY A 52 -4.72 -3.08 9.62
CA GLY A 52 -3.56 -3.97 9.72
C GLY A 52 -3.11 -4.35 11.13
N CYS A 53 -4.01 -4.63 12.09
CA CYS A 53 -3.62 -5.07 13.44
C CYS A 53 -3.14 -6.53 13.51
N GLU A 54 -3.38 -7.32 12.47
CA GLU A 54 -3.02 -8.74 12.38
C GLU A 54 -3.45 -9.56 13.63
N ASP A 55 -2.58 -10.43 14.15
CA ASP A 55 -2.90 -11.30 15.29
C ASP A 55 -3.21 -10.51 16.58
N ALA A 56 -2.94 -9.21 16.65
CA ALA A 56 -3.40 -8.37 17.76
C ALA A 56 -4.93 -8.32 17.85
N PHE A 57 -5.67 -8.64 16.78
CA PHE A 57 -7.12 -8.81 16.82
C PHE A 57 -7.56 -9.94 17.77
N TYR A 58 -6.72 -10.97 18.00
CA TYR A 58 -7.02 -12.01 18.98
C TYR A 58 -6.86 -11.56 20.43
N ALA A 59 -6.18 -10.45 20.69
CA ALA A 59 -6.03 -9.93 22.04
C ALA A 59 -7.36 -9.29 22.51
N PRO A 60 -7.96 -9.72 23.64
CA PRO A 60 -9.19 -9.11 24.14
C PRO A 60 -9.08 -7.60 24.37
N ASN A 61 -7.90 -7.12 24.78
CA ASN A 61 -7.66 -5.70 24.99
C ASN A 61 -7.84 -4.86 23.71
N THR A 62 -7.61 -5.41 22.51
CA THR A 62 -7.81 -4.68 21.25
C THR A 62 -9.27 -4.28 21.08
N GLU A 63 -10.19 -5.21 21.31
CA GLU A 63 -11.63 -4.92 21.31
C GLU A 63 -12.00 -3.97 22.46
N HIS A 64 -11.49 -4.20 23.68
CA HIS A 64 -11.78 -3.33 24.82
C HIS A 64 -11.37 -1.87 24.58
N GLN A 65 -10.20 -1.64 23.99
CA GLN A 65 -9.75 -0.29 23.63
C GLN A 65 -10.60 0.27 22.50
N ALA A 66 -10.96 -0.53 21.49
CA ALA A 66 -11.83 -0.09 20.41
C ALA A 66 -13.20 0.40 20.94
N LEU A 67 -13.82 -0.34 21.86
CA LEU A 67 -15.07 0.05 22.53
C LEU A 67 -14.92 1.33 23.37
N LYS A 68 -13.80 1.50 24.08
CA LYS A 68 -13.50 2.75 24.81
C LYS A 68 -13.37 3.94 23.89
N ILE A 69 -12.69 3.79 22.74
CA ILE A 69 -12.58 4.85 21.74
C ILE A 69 -13.95 5.13 21.10
N LEU A 70 -14.76 4.10 20.82
CA LEU A 70 -16.13 4.28 20.34
C LEU A 70 -16.95 5.16 21.31
N GLY A 71 -16.89 4.89 22.62
CA GLY A 71 -17.53 5.73 23.63
C GLY A 71 -17.06 7.18 23.64
N LYS A 72 -15.76 7.44 23.37
CA LYS A 72 -15.23 8.80 23.20
C LYS A 72 -15.73 9.49 21.93
N ILE A 73 -16.04 8.73 20.88
CA ILE A 73 -16.56 9.25 19.62
C ILE A 73 -18.02 9.68 19.78
N LEU A 74 -18.85 8.92 20.50
CA LEU A 74 -20.29 9.18 20.66
C LEU A 74 -20.64 10.66 20.92
N PRO A 75 -20.09 11.36 21.94
CA PRO A 75 -20.47 12.75 22.22
C PRO A 75 -20.11 13.74 21.10
N LEU A 76 -19.16 13.40 20.22
CA LEU A 76 -18.76 14.23 19.08
C LEU A 76 -19.82 14.22 17.97
N THR A 77 -20.63 13.17 17.91
CA THR A 77 -21.60 12.88 16.83
C THR A 77 -22.96 13.54 17.03
N LYS A 78 -23.05 14.56 17.89
CA LYS A 78 -24.27 15.38 18.01
C LYS A 78 -24.65 15.95 16.64
N ASP A 79 -25.91 15.79 16.29
CA ASP A 79 -26.52 16.23 15.03
C ASP A 79 -25.91 15.60 13.76
N LEU A 80 -25.36 14.38 13.88
CA LEU A 80 -24.70 13.66 12.79
C LEU A 80 -25.14 12.18 12.77
N VAL A 81 -25.27 11.63 11.56
CA VAL A 81 -25.30 10.19 11.30
C VAL A 81 -23.91 9.76 10.81
N ILE A 82 -23.32 8.74 11.42
CA ILE A 82 -21.94 8.34 11.09
C ILE A 82 -21.74 6.83 11.17
N SER A 83 -20.96 6.28 10.24
CA SER A 83 -20.46 4.91 10.31
C SER A 83 -19.04 4.85 10.85
N VAL A 84 -18.76 3.93 11.79
CA VAL A 84 -17.45 3.79 12.44
C VAL A 84 -17.04 2.32 12.49
N GLY A 85 -15.91 1.97 11.88
CA GLY A 85 -15.40 0.59 11.82
C GLY A 85 -14.62 0.16 13.07
N LEU A 86 -14.89 -1.05 13.57
CA LEU A 86 -14.22 -1.67 14.72
C LEU A 86 -14.39 -3.21 14.75
N PRO A 87 -13.49 -3.96 15.42
CA PRO A 87 -13.67 -5.39 15.63
C PRO A 87 -14.56 -5.68 16.84
N LEU A 88 -15.44 -6.69 16.75
CA LEU A 88 -16.30 -7.13 17.85
C LEU A 88 -16.36 -8.64 17.99
N ARG A 89 -16.38 -9.13 19.23
CA ARG A 89 -16.61 -10.54 19.56
C ARG A 89 -18.09 -10.80 19.75
N PHE A 90 -18.58 -11.84 19.11
CA PHE A 90 -19.92 -12.34 19.29
C PHE A 90 -19.91 -13.87 19.27
N LYS A 91 -20.47 -14.50 20.30
CA LYS A 91 -20.49 -15.97 20.47
C LYS A 91 -19.10 -16.62 20.26
N ASN A 92 -18.07 -16.08 20.91
CA ASN A 92 -16.67 -16.53 20.84
C ASN A 92 -16.02 -16.45 19.44
N LYS A 93 -16.62 -15.72 18.50
CA LYS A 93 -16.04 -15.42 17.19
C LYS A 93 -15.81 -13.92 17.06
N LEU A 94 -14.78 -13.53 16.33
CA LEU A 94 -14.47 -12.13 16.06
C LEU A 94 -15.03 -11.75 14.68
N TYR A 95 -15.61 -10.56 14.57
CA TYR A 95 -16.18 -10.03 13.34
C TYR A 95 -15.56 -8.66 13.03
N ASN A 96 -15.37 -8.40 11.74
CA ASN A 96 -15.09 -7.06 11.23
C ASN A 96 -16.45 -6.34 11.12
N THR A 97 -16.62 -5.25 11.86
CA THR A 97 -17.92 -4.60 12.02
C THR A 97 -17.89 -3.10 11.80
N VAL A 98 -19.05 -2.55 11.52
CA VAL A 98 -19.30 -1.12 11.41
C VAL A 98 -20.47 -0.74 12.30
N ALA A 99 -20.25 0.17 13.23
CA ALA A 99 -21.30 0.77 14.04
C ALA A 99 -21.98 1.90 13.25
N LEU A 100 -23.32 1.93 13.21
CA LEU A 100 -24.04 3.14 12.82
C LEU A 100 -24.43 3.92 14.08
N ILE A 101 -24.01 5.18 14.14
CA ILE A 101 -24.35 6.12 15.21
C ILE A 101 -25.28 7.20 14.63
N VAL A 102 -26.37 7.48 15.33
CA VAL A 102 -27.32 8.54 15.01
C VAL A 102 -27.48 9.44 16.22
N ASN A 103 -27.01 10.68 16.10
CA ASN A 103 -27.08 11.71 17.14
C ASN A 103 -26.64 11.18 18.52
N GLN A 104 -25.36 10.77 18.62
CA GLN A 104 -24.72 10.26 19.84
C GLN A 104 -25.17 8.88 20.31
N LYS A 105 -26.10 8.22 19.61
CA LYS A 105 -26.62 6.89 19.99
C LYS A 105 -26.25 5.85 18.94
N ILE A 106 -25.63 4.75 19.38
CA ILE A 106 -25.40 3.58 18.54
C ILE A 106 -26.76 2.95 18.21
N LYS A 107 -27.00 2.64 16.93
CA LYS A 107 -28.22 1.98 16.46
C LYS A 107 -28.04 0.49 16.19
N GLY A 108 -26.83 0.07 15.91
CA GLY A 108 -26.48 -1.33 15.72
C GLY A 108 -25.11 -1.48 15.07
N PHE A 109 -24.67 -2.72 14.96
CA PHE A 109 -23.40 -3.12 14.38
C PHE A 109 -23.63 -4.03 13.19
N VAL A 110 -23.19 -3.60 12.01
CA VAL A 110 -23.22 -4.44 10.81
C VAL A 110 -21.94 -5.25 10.74
N ALA A 111 -22.06 -6.56 10.53
CA ALA A 111 -20.92 -7.46 10.42
C ALA A 111 -20.65 -7.80 8.94
N LYS A 112 -19.37 -7.74 8.54
CA LYS A 112 -18.91 -7.99 7.17
C LYS A 112 -19.24 -9.42 6.73
N LYS A 113 -19.80 -9.57 5.52
CA LYS A 113 -20.24 -10.87 4.99
C LYS A 113 -19.15 -11.56 4.18
N HIS A 114 -18.45 -10.82 3.34
CA HIS A 114 -17.38 -11.36 2.50
C HIS A 114 -16.03 -10.90 3.03
N LEU A 115 -15.17 -11.84 3.43
CA LEU A 115 -13.83 -11.54 3.93
C LEU A 115 -12.79 -11.66 2.81
N ALA A 116 -11.88 -10.69 2.74
CA ALA A 116 -10.77 -10.69 1.81
C ALA A 116 -9.70 -11.72 2.24
N GLY A 117 -9.57 -12.80 1.47
CA GLY A 117 -8.66 -13.92 1.76
C GLY A 117 -7.59 -14.19 0.69
N ASN A 118 -7.40 -13.27 -0.27
CA ASN A 118 -6.46 -13.43 -1.38
C ASN A 118 -5.46 -12.26 -1.47
N GLY A 119 -4.37 -12.47 -2.20
CA GLY A 119 -3.29 -11.50 -2.38
C GLY A 119 -2.61 -11.19 -1.05
N ILE A 120 -2.59 -9.91 -0.67
CA ILE A 120 -2.03 -9.47 0.62
C ILE A 120 -3.01 -9.57 1.80
N HIS A 121 -4.29 -9.85 1.53
CA HIS A 121 -5.31 -9.91 2.57
C HIS A 121 -5.36 -11.29 3.23
N TYR A 122 -5.61 -11.31 4.54
CA TYR A 122 -5.73 -12.54 5.32
C TYR A 122 -6.80 -12.44 6.41
N GLU A 123 -7.90 -11.74 6.12
CA GLU A 123 -9.00 -11.53 7.08
C GLU A 123 -9.59 -12.83 7.65
N PRO A 124 -9.78 -13.92 6.86
CA PRO A 124 -10.29 -15.19 7.40
C PRO A 124 -9.44 -15.82 8.49
N ARG A 125 -8.19 -15.36 8.69
CA ARG A 125 -7.40 -15.74 9.86
C ARG A 125 -8.07 -15.23 11.13
N TRP A 126 -8.38 -13.95 11.19
CA TRP A 126 -8.81 -13.27 12.43
C TRP A 126 -10.33 -13.19 12.57
N PHE A 127 -11.05 -13.01 11.45
CA PHE A 127 -12.47 -12.73 11.43
C PHE A 127 -13.29 -13.89 10.89
N THR A 128 -14.54 -13.98 11.34
CA THR A 128 -15.57 -14.88 10.79
C THR A 128 -16.50 -14.07 9.87
N PRO A 129 -16.85 -14.58 8.67
CA PRO A 129 -17.85 -13.93 7.83
C PRO A 129 -19.23 -14.00 8.50
N TRP A 130 -20.00 -12.92 8.42
CA TRP A 130 -21.39 -12.94 8.85
C TRP A 130 -22.29 -13.68 7.85
N VAL A 131 -23.33 -14.33 8.35
CA VAL A 131 -24.28 -15.08 7.50
C VAL A 131 -25.31 -14.11 6.91
N ASP A 132 -25.50 -14.18 5.59
CA ASP A 132 -26.45 -13.34 4.87
C ASP A 132 -27.89 -13.50 5.40
N GLY A 133 -28.57 -12.38 5.65
CA GLY A 133 -29.94 -12.35 6.18
C GLY A 133 -30.08 -12.64 7.68
N GLU A 134 -29.03 -13.05 8.39
CA GLU A 134 -29.11 -13.28 9.84
C GLU A 134 -28.91 -11.98 10.63
N TYR A 135 -29.60 -11.88 11.78
CA TYR A 135 -29.39 -10.83 12.76
C TYR A 135 -29.55 -11.37 14.18
N SER A 136 -28.98 -10.66 15.15
CA SER A 136 -29.04 -10.97 16.58
C SER A 136 -29.00 -9.67 17.40
N SER A 137 -29.01 -9.79 18.72
CA SER A 137 -28.51 -8.74 19.62
C SER A 137 -27.13 -9.12 20.16
N ILE A 138 -26.25 -8.13 20.32
CA ILE A 138 -25.00 -8.24 21.08
C ILE A 138 -25.21 -7.59 22.44
N GLU A 139 -24.80 -8.29 23.49
CA GLU A 139 -24.88 -7.83 24.88
C GLU A 139 -23.47 -7.48 25.38
N PHE A 140 -23.36 -6.37 26.10
CA PHE A 140 -22.17 -5.94 26.81
C PHE A 140 -22.44 -5.85 28.30
N ASP A 141 -21.42 -6.13 29.10
CA ASP A 141 -21.49 -5.99 30.56
C ASP A 141 -21.80 -4.56 30.99
N ASP A 142 -22.29 -4.40 32.23
CA ASP A 142 -22.68 -3.09 32.78
C ASP A 142 -21.55 -2.05 32.76
N ASP A 143 -20.28 -2.48 32.80
CA ASP A 143 -19.11 -1.61 32.67
C ASP A 143 -19.10 -0.85 31.33
N TYR A 144 -19.57 -1.49 30.25
CA TYR A 144 -19.68 -0.87 28.93
C TYR A 144 -20.95 -0.03 28.76
N LYS A 145 -21.98 -0.24 29.58
CA LYS A 145 -23.20 0.59 29.55
C LYS A 145 -22.89 2.07 29.75
N ALA A 146 -21.98 2.38 30.68
CA ALA A 146 -21.54 3.75 30.94
C ALA A 146 -20.79 4.38 29.75
N ILE A 147 -20.19 3.55 28.90
CA ILE A 147 -19.38 3.97 27.74
C ILE A 147 -20.22 4.08 26.47
N LEU A 148 -21.12 3.11 26.26
CA LEU A 148 -21.89 2.94 25.02
C LEU A 148 -23.33 3.47 25.12
N GLY A 149 -23.80 3.77 26.33
CA GLY A 149 -25.14 4.28 26.63
C GLY A 149 -26.23 3.22 26.72
N ASN A 150 -25.94 1.96 26.37
CA ASN A 150 -26.84 0.81 26.53
C ASN A 150 -26.03 -0.49 26.71
N THR A 151 -26.67 -1.57 27.14
CA THR A 151 -26.05 -2.92 27.26
C THR A 151 -26.31 -3.78 26.04
N SER A 152 -27.43 -3.58 25.34
CA SER A 152 -27.88 -4.42 24.22
C SER A 152 -27.98 -3.62 22.93
N PHE A 153 -27.46 -4.17 21.82
CA PHE A 153 -27.51 -3.54 20.49
C PHE A 153 -27.82 -4.56 19.39
N PRO A 154 -28.61 -4.20 18.36
CA PRO A 154 -28.75 -5.00 17.15
C PRO A 154 -27.40 -5.30 16.49
N PHE A 155 -27.22 -6.52 16.01
CA PHE A 155 -25.96 -7.02 15.45
C PHE A 155 -26.24 -7.92 14.23
N GLY A 156 -25.49 -7.76 13.13
CA GLY A 156 -25.55 -8.65 11.97
C GLY A 156 -25.90 -7.95 10.66
N ASP A 157 -26.85 -8.48 9.90
CA ASP A 157 -27.30 -7.93 8.62
C ASP A 157 -28.46 -6.94 8.84
N LEU A 158 -28.15 -5.65 8.93
CA LEU A 158 -29.08 -4.61 9.39
C LEU A 158 -29.31 -3.52 8.35
N ILE A 159 -30.54 -3.01 8.32
CA ILE A 159 -30.91 -1.79 7.59
C ILE A 159 -31.36 -0.74 8.60
N PHE A 160 -31.02 0.52 8.37
CA PHE A 160 -31.37 1.62 9.28
C PHE A 160 -32.31 2.60 8.59
N ASN A 161 -33.51 2.79 9.14
CA ASN A 161 -34.47 3.78 8.70
C ASN A 161 -34.42 5.00 9.63
N VAL A 162 -33.74 6.06 9.21
CA VAL A 162 -33.60 7.29 9.98
C VAL A 162 -34.57 8.34 9.43
N ASN A 163 -35.73 8.46 10.08
CA ASN A 163 -36.82 9.36 9.71
C ASN A 163 -37.17 9.30 8.21
N GLY A 164 -37.32 8.08 7.69
CA GLY A 164 -37.70 7.82 6.30
C GLY A 164 -36.55 7.75 5.31
N ILE A 165 -35.28 7.86 5.73
CA ILE A 165 -34.10 7.61 4.89
C ILE A 165 -33.52 6.25 5.27
N LYS A 166 -33.49 5.31 4.33
CA LYS A 166 -32.95 3.95 4.54
C LYS A 166 -31.46 3.88 4.18
N ILE A 167 -30.65 3.40 5.12
CA ILE A 167 -29.20 3.27 4.99
C ILE A 167 -28.82 1.79 5.12
N GLY A 168 -27.99 1.32 4.19
CA GLY A 168 -27.38 -0.01 4.18
C GLY A 168 -25.87 0.04 4.02
N PHE A 169 -25.23 -1.12 4.03
CA PHE A 169 -23.77 -1.24 4.04
C PHE A 169 -23.26 -2.27 3.04
N GLU A 170 -22.12 -1.96 2.42
CA GLU A 170 -21.24 -2.93 1.78
C GLU A 170 -19.83 -2.68 2.30
N ILE A 171 -19.33 -3.52 3.21
CA ILE A 171 -18.03 -3.29 3.84
C ILE A 171 -16.94 -3.84 2.92
N CYS A 172 -16.17 -2.95 2.30
CA CYS A 172 -14.99 -3.27 1.48
C CYS A 172 -15.24 -4.38 0.45
N GLU A 173 -14.67 -5.58 0.67
CA GLU A 173 -14.79 -6.80 -0.17
C GLU A 173 -16.23 -7.15 -0.56
N ASP A 174 -17.22 -6.78 0.26
CA ASP A 174 -18.64 -6.96 -0.07
C ASP A 174 -19.03 -6.36 -1.43
N ALA A 175 -18.37 -5.27 -1.88
CA ALA A 175 -18.65 -4.65 -3.18
C ALA A 175 -17.91 -5.28 -4.36
N TRP A 176 -16.92 -6.16 -4.10
CA TRP A 176 -16.07 -6.79 -5.12
C TRP A 176 -16.64 -8.13 -5.60
N VAL A 177 -17.47 -8.77 -4.78
CA VAL A 177 -18.05 -10.08 -5.09
C VAL A 177 -19.26 -9.98 -6.01
N ALA A 178 -19.49 -11.02 -6.80
CA ALA A 178 -20.64 -11.07 -7.72
C ALA A 178 -21.99 -11.01 -6.97
N ASN A 179 -22.08 -11.67 -5.81
CA ASN A 179 -23.28 -11.68 -4.96
C ASN A 179 -23.21 -10.56 -3.89
N ARG A 180 -22.88 -9.34 -4.31
CA ARG A 180 -22.72 -8.21 -3.39
C ARG A 180 -24.02 -7.85 -2.63
N PRO A 181 -23.94 -7.42 -1.35
CA PRO A 181 -25.11 -7.13 -0.53
C PRO A 181 -26.06 -6.08 -1.11
N GLY A 182 -25.57 -5.16 -1.96
CA GLY A 182 -26.38 -4.12 -2.58
C GLY A 182 -27.62 -4.63 -3.30
N ARG A 183 -27.60 -5.88 -3.81
CA ARG A 183 -28.78 -6.52 -4.43
C ARG A 183 -29.91 -6.72 -3.42
N THR A 184 -29.62 -7.22 -2.22
CA THR A 184 -30.65 -7.43 -1.19
C THR A 184 -31.12 -6.11 -0.60
N LEU A 185 -30.21 -5.17 -0.41
CA LEU A 185 -30.50 -3.81 0.04
C LEU A 185 -31.45 -3.07 -0.93
N TYR A 186 -31.24 -3.24 -2.24
CA TYR A 186 -32.12 -2.70 -3.28
C TYR A 186 -33.58 -3.19 -3.11
N HIS A 187 -33.80 -4.48 -2.89
CA HIS A 187 -35.15 -5.02 -2.68
C HIS A 187 -35.84 -4.48 -1.42
N GLN A 188 -35.07 -4.01 -0.45
CA GLN A 188 -35.56 -3.37 0.77
C GLN A 188 -35.79 -1.84 0.60
N GLY A 189 -35.53 -1.30 -0.60
CA GLY A 189 -35.71 0.12 -0.91
C GLY A 189 -34.73 1.02 -0.16
N VAL A 190 -33.48 0.56 0.03
CA VAL A 190 -32.42 1.36 0.64
C VAL A 190 -32.14 2.60 -0.23
N ASP A 191 -32.00 3.77 0.40
CA ASP A 191 -31.72 5.03 -0.29
C ASP A 191 -30.22 5.26 -0.45
N ILE A 192 -29.43 4.83 0.55
CA ILE A 192 -27.99 5.10 0.65
C ILE A 192 -27.23 3.84 1.05
N ILE A 193 -26.16 3.52 0.32
CA ILE A 193 -25.18 2.51 0.71
C ILE A 193 -23.90 3.21 1.17
N LEU A 194 -23.48 2.90 2.41
CA LEU A 194 -22.19 3.28 2.95
C LEU A 194 -21.19 2.15 2.71
N ASN A 195 -20.03 2.48 2.15
CA ASN A 195 -18.94 1.54 1.91
C ASN A 195 -17.66 1.99 2.65
N PRO A 196 -17.53 1.63 3.94
CA PRO A 196 -16.26 1.68 4.66
C PRO A 196 -15.29 0.67 4.04
N SER A 197 -14.11 1.14 3.64
CA SER A 197 -13.10 0.34 2.96
C SER A 197 -11.71 0.49 3.57
N ALA A 198 -10.94 -0.59 3.48
CA ALA A 198 -9.49 -0.62 3.61
C ALA A 198 -8.92 -1.33 2.36
N SER A 199 -9.05 -0.67 1.21
CA SER A 199 -8.52 -1.15 -0.06
C SER A 199 -7.13 -0.58 -0.29
N HIS A 200 -6.10 -1.41 -0.14
CA HIS A 200 -4.72 -1.05 -0.49
C HIS A 200 -4.60 -0.62 -1.97
N PHE A 201 -3.61 0.21 -2.24
CA PHE A 201 -3.14 0.59 -3.57
C PHE A 201 -2.51 -0.59 -4.30
N ALA A 202 -2.92 -0.78 -5.55
CA ALA A 202 -2.18 -1.49 -6.57
C ALA A 202 -2.49 -0.80 -7.90
N PHE A 203 -1.59 -0.91 -8.89
CA PHE A 203 -1.85 -0.39 -10.24
C PHE A 203 -3.22 -0.87 -10.76
N ASP A 204 -3.90 0.00 -11.53
CA ASP A 204 -5.21 -0.23 -12.17
C ASP A 204 -6.39 -0.44 -11.20
N LYS A 205 -6.15 -0.54 -9.89
CA LYS A 205 -7.19 -0.87 -8.91
C LYS A 205 -8.16 0.28 -8.67
N LEU A 206 -7.77 1.53 -8.93
CA LEU A 206 -8.69 2.67 -8.89
C LEU A 206 -9.85 2.51 -9.87
N ASP A 207 -9.58 2.10 -11.11
CA ASP A 207 -10.61 1.97 -12.14
C ASP A 207 -11.60 0.86 -11.82
N VAL A 208 -11.15 -0.23 -11.18
CA VAL A 208 -12.05 -1.25 -10.66
C VAL A 208 -12.96 -0.68 -9.57
N ARG A 209 -12.41 0.12 -8.65
CA ARG A 209 -13.18 0.77 -7.59
C ARG A 209 -14.21 1.76 -8.12
N LYS A 210 -13.81 2.66 -9.03
CA LYS A 210 -14.72 3.59 -9.71
C LYS A 210 -15.87 2.84 -10.38
N ARG A 211 -15.57 1.74 -11.08
CA ARG A 211 -16.60 0.93 -11.75
C ARG A 211 -17.63 0.36 -10.79
N PHE A 212 -17.23 -0.33 -9.70
CA PHE A 212 -18.24 -0.91 -8.81
C PHE A 212 -19.01 0.13 -7.99
N VAL A 213 -18.42 1.31 -7.72
CA VAL A 213 -19.10 2.43 -7.05
C VAL A 213 -20.17 3.02 -7.97
N LEU A 214 -19.81 3.34 -9.22
CA LEU A 214 -20.73 3.90 -10.20
C LEU A 214 -21.82 2.89 -10.57
N GLU A 215 -21.44 1.65 -10.87
CA GLU A 215 -22.41 0.61 -11.22
C GLU A 215 -23.27 0.19 -10.03
N GLY A 216 -22.74 0.17 -8.81
CA GLY A 216 -23.54 -0.06 -7.60
C GLY A 216 -24.55 1.05 -7.38
N SER A 217 -24.11 2.31 -7.48
CA SER A 217 -25.00 3.48 -7.41
C SER A 217 -26.08 3.46 -8.50
N ARG A 218 -25.73 3.10 -9.74
CA ARG A 218 -26.64 3.02 -10.88
C ARG A 218 -27.64 1.87 -10.77
N ALA A 219 -27.13 0.65 -10.58
CA ALA A 219 -27.92 -0.58 -10.63
C ALA A 219 -28.90 -0.68 -9.46
N PHE A 220 -28.51 -0.21 -8.27
CA PHE A 220 -29.37 -0.20 -7.10
C PHE A 220 -30.17 1.11 -6.96
N GLY A 221 -29.91 2.12 -7.79
CA GLY A 221 -30.59 3.43 -7.70
C GLY A 221 -30.41 4.06 -6.33
N VAL A 222 -29.16 4.16 -5.85
CA VAL A 222 -28.82 4.64 -4.50
C VAL A 222 -27.79 5.77 -4.53
N GLY A 223 -27.77 6.56 -3.46
CA GLY A 223 -26.58 7.30 -3.05
C GLY A 223 -25.52 6.32 -2.56
N TYR A 224 -24.29 6.43 -3.05
CA TYR A 224 -23.20 5.53 -2.70
C TYR A 224 -22.01 6.33 -2.17
N ILE A 225 -21.55 6.00 -0.96
CA ILE A 225 -20.42 6.70 -0.31
C ILE A 225 -19.32 5.69 -0.03
N TYR A 226 -18.23 5.78 -0.79
CA TYR A 226 -17.02 4.98 -0.60
C TYR A 226 -16.00 5.78 0.21
N ALA A 227 -15.49 5.23 1.31
CA ALA A 227 -14.48 5.86 2.16
C ALA A 227 -13.35 4.89 2.47
N ASN A 228 -12.10 5.29 2.23
CA ASN A 228 -10.93 4.41 2.30
C ASN A 228 -9.89 4.93 3.30
N LEU A 229 -9.03 4.03 3.78
CA LEU A 229 -7.81 4.42 4.52
C LEU A 229 -6.85 5.19 3.62
N LEU A 230 -5.90 5.90 4.24
CA LEU A 230 -4.85 6.67 3.57
C LEU A 230 -3.48 6.34 4.18
N GLY A 231 -2.43 6.35 3.36
CA GLY A 231 -1.06 6.23 3.80
C GLY A 231 -0.57 4.79 3.96
N ASN A 232 0.69 4.66 4.38
CA ASN A 232 1.24 3.37 4.76
C ASN A 232 0.88 3.07 6.21
N GLU A 233 -0.11 2.19 6.39
CA GLU A 233 -0.66 1.89 7.71
C GLU A 233 0.29 1.01 8.53
N SER A 234 0.67 -0.15 8.00
CA SER A 234 1.29 -1.26 8.74
C SER A 234 2.63 -1.74 8.14
N GLY A 235 3.21 -0.95 7.24
CA GLY A 235 4.55 -1.15 6.71
C GLY A 235 4.59 -1.53 5.23
N ARG A 236 3.79 -2.51 4.80
CA ARG A 236 3.82 -3.04 3.41
C ARG A 236 2.70 -2.51 2.52
N ALA A 237 1.50 -2.38 3.07
CA ALA A 237 0.33 -1.91 2.35
C ALA A 237 0.25 -0.39 2.41
N ILE A 238 0.19 0.24 1.24
CA ILE A 238 -0.12 1.66 1.10
C ILE A 238 -1.60 1.75 0.74
N TYR A 239 -2.34 2.62 1.41
CA TYR A 239 -3.71 2.97 1.05
C TYR A 239 -3.71 4.35 0.41
N ASP A 240 -4.34 4.48 -0.76
CA ASP A 240 -4.25 5.70 -1.55
C ASP A 240 -5.34 6.72 -1.23
N GLY A 241 -6.18 6.47 -0.23
CA GLY A 241 -7.40 7.24 -0.03
C GLY A 241 -8.40 6.96 -1.16
N GLY A 242 -8.92 8.02 -1.77
CA GLY A 242 -9.87 7.99 -2.86
C GLY A 242 -11.32 7.82 -2.40
N VAL A 243 -11.82 8.71 -1.54
CA VAL A 243 -13.27 8.85 -1.29
C VAL A 243 -13.98 9.12 -2.62
N MET A 244 -15.05 8.37 -2.88
CA MET A 244 -15.91 8.57 -4.04
C MET A 244 -17.37 8.63 -3.59
N ILE A 245 -18.10 9.61 -4.09
CA ILE A 245 -19.52 9.81 -3.77
C ILE A 245 -20.30 9.84 -5.07
N ALA A 246 -21.22 8.90 -5.24
CA ALA A 246 -22.02 8.75 -6.45
C ALA A 246 -23.53 8.71 -6.14
N LEU A 247 -24.35 9.11 -7.11
CA LEU A 247 -25.81 9.06 -7.01
C LEU A 247 -26.40 8.61 -8.35
N SER A 248 -27.18 7.52 -8.32
CA SER A 248 -27.79 6.90 -9.50
C SER A 248 -26.85 6.76 -10.70
N GLY A 249 -25.59 6.37 -10.46
CA GLY A 249 -24.59 6.15 -11.51
C GLY A 249 -23.77 7.37 -11.92
N LYS A 250 -24.02 8.54 -11.33
CA LYS A 250 -23.25 9.75 -11.57
C LYS A 250 -22.27 10.00 -10.42
N LEU A 251 -20.99 10.18 -10.72
CA LEU A 251 -20.01 10.66 -9.75
C LEU A 251 -20.32 12.12 -9.38
N LEU A 252 -20.49 12.39 -8.10
CA LEU A 252 -20.73 13.73 -7.58
C LEU A 252 -19.44 14.35 -7.00
N SER A 253 -18.61 13.54 -6.36
CA SER A 253 -17.38 14.01 -5.72
C SER A 253 -16.35 12.90 -5.64
N ILE A 254 -15.07 13.27 -5.74
CA ILE A 254 -13.91 12.39 -5.59
C ILE A 254 -12.78 13.17 -4.90
N SER A 255 -12.00 12.51 -4.06
CA SER A 255 -10.84 13.12 -3.40
C SER A 255 -9.53 12.89 -4.15
N LYS A 256 -8.55 13.74 -3.84
CA LYS A 256 -7.14 13.55 -4.21
C LYS A 256 -6.58 12.29 -3.54
N ARG A 257 -5.90 11.45 -4.33
CA ARG A 257 -5.16 10.29 -3.82
C ARG A 257 -3.74 10.63 -3.38
N PHE A 258 -3.14 9.72 -2.60
CA PHE A 258 -1.73 9.75 -2.18
C PHE A 258 -1.31 11.01 -1.39
N ALA A 259 -2.22 11.56 -0.60
CA ALA A 259 -1.96 12.78 0.13
C ALA A 259 -1.22 12.59 1.46
N PHE A 260 -0.48 13.61 1.90
CA PHE A 260 0.36 13.58 3.11
C PHE A 260 -0.36 14.08 4.37
N TYR A 261 -1.62 14.50 4.27
CA TYR A 261 -2.44 14.89 5.41
C TYR A 261 -2.85 13.68 6.26
N ASN A 262 -3.30 13.94 7.49
CA ASN A 262 -3.76 12.87 8.39
C ASN A 262 -5.21 12.44 8.11
N TYR A 263 -6.01 13.35 7.56
CA TYR A 263 -7.40 13.09 7.22
C TYR A 263 -7.87 14.08 6.16
N LYS A 264 -8.92 13.71 5.42
CA LYS A 264 -9.67 14.61 4.54
C LYS A 264 -11.15 14.21 4.53
N VAL A 265 -12.02 15.21 4.56
CA VAL A 265 -13.46 15.04 4.37
C VAL A 265 -13.83 15.53 2.99
N THR A 266 -14.50 14.68 2.23
CA THR A 266 -14.99 14.97 0.88
C THR A 266 -16.50 14.91 0.90
N THR A 267 -17.16 15.95 0.39
CA THR A 267 -18.61 16.11 0.52
C THR A 267 -19.32 16.12 -0.82
N ALA A 268 -20.61 15.82 -0.79
CA ALA A 268 -21.55 16.06 -1.87
C ALA A 268 -22.96 16.27 -1.31
N THR A 269 -23.81 16.91 -2.09
CA THR A 269 -25.26 16.96 -1.83
C THR A 269 -26.00 15.86 -2.60
N PHE A 270 -26.77 15.02 -1.90
CA PHE A 270 -27.66 14.02 -2.52
C PHE A 270 -29.08 14.54 -2.68
N ASP A 271 -29.67 14.26 -3.85
CA ASP A 271 -31.11 14.33 -4.08
C ASP A 271 -31.70 12.92 -4.02
N LEU A 272 -32.31 12.60 -2.88
CA LEU A 272 -32.85 11.26 -2.63
C LEU A 272 -34.07 10.96 -3.51
N ASP A 273 -34.75 11.98 -4.05
CA ASP A 273 -35.88 11.76 -4.95
C ASP A 273 -35.38 11.22 -6.30
N ILE A 274 -34.16 11.56 -6.73
CA ILE A 274 -33.51 10.96 -7.92
C ILE A 274 -33.21 9.48 -7.70
N ALA A 275 -32.67 9.11 -6.54
CA ALA A 275 -32.42 7.71 -6.18
C ALA A 275 -33.71 6.90 -6.22
N ARG A 276 -34.74 7.37 -5.50
CA ARG A 276 -36.07 6.71 -5.43
C ARG A 276 -36.74 6.63 -6.79
N LEU A 277 -36.66 7.68 -7.61
CA LEU A 277 -37.19 7.68 -8.96
C LEU A 277 -36.52 6.58 -9.82
N ALA A 278 -35.20 6.43 -9.74
CA ALA A 278 -34.47 5.39 -10.45
C ALA A 278 -34.94 3.98 -10.03
N GLN A 279 -35.20 3.76 -8.74
CA GLN A 279 -35.74 2.49 -8.24
C GLN A 279 -37.18 2.23 -8.72
N ILE A 280 -38.03 3.26 -8.79
CA ILE A 280 -39.40 3.15 -9.32
C ILE A 280 -39.39 2.79 -10.81
N GLN A 281 -38.47 3.39 -11.58
CA GLN A 281 -38.38 3.22 -13.03
C GLN A 281 -37.78 1.88 -13.47
N SER A 282 -37.09 1.14 -12.59
CA SER A 282 -36.53 -0.16 -12.97
C SER A 282 -37.60 -1.24 -13.21
N HIS A 283 -38.83 -1.04 -12.71
CA HIS A 283 -39.98 -1.95 -12.82
C HIS A 283 -39.72 -3.41 -12.40
N THR A 284 -38.66 -3.69 -11.65
CA THR A 284 -38.36 -5.03 -11.10
C THR A 284 -39.24 -5.33 -9.88
N SER A 285 -39.73 -6.56 -9.73
CA SER A 285 -40.53 -6.94 -8.56
C SER A 285 -39.69 -6.88 -7.29
N ASN A 286 -40.11 -6.07 -6.30
CA ASN A 286 -39.48 -5.99 -4.98
C ASN A 286 -39.97 -7.08 -4.00
N THR A 287 -40.55 -8.17 -4.49
CA THR A 287 -41.06 -9.29 -3.66
C THR A 287 -39.94 -10.24 -3.22
N GLY A 288 -38.79 -9.70 -2.82
CA GLY A 288 -37.67 -10.46 -2.27
C GLY A 288 -37.87 -10.75 -0.78
N SER A 289 -37.92 -12.03 -0.42
CA SER A 289 -38.21 -12.58 0.91
C SER A 289 -37.05 -12.54 1.92
N GLY A 290 -36.21 -11.50 1.90
CA GLY A 290 -35.11 -11.39 2.85
C GLY A 290 -35.58 -10.66 4.11
N ASP A 291 -35.72 -11.37 5.23
CA ASP A 291 -36.02 -10.80 6.56
C ASP A 291 -34.82 -9.98 7.08
N HIS A 292 -34.60 -8.79 6.52
CA HIS A 292 -33.63 -7.84 7.08
C HIS A 292 -34.27 -7.15 8.28
N LEU A 293 -33.54 -7.08 9.40
CA LEU A 293 -33.99 -6.28 10.53
C LEU A 293 -33.83 -4.78 10.19
N VAL A 294 -34.95 -4.07 10.11
CA VAL A 294 -34.98 -2.62 9.90
C VAL A 294 -35.04 -1.90 11.25
N ILE A 295 -33.93 -1.29 11.64
CA ILE A 295 -33.83 -0.46 12.84
C ILE A 295 -34.35 0.96 12.53
N THR A 296 -35.37 1.41 13.24
CA THR A 296 -35.99 2.72 13.00
C THR A 296 -35.55 3.74 14.06
N ASP A 297 -35.30 4.97 13.61
CA ASP A 297 -35.04 6.12 14.49
C ASP A 297 -35.72 7.39 13.94
N ASP A 298 -36.30 8.20 14.82
CA ASP A 298 -37.06 9.40 14.44
C ASP A 298 -36.18 10.66 14.27
N TYR A 299 -34.85 10.54 14.36
CA TYR A 299 -33.94 11.65 14.17
C TYR A 299 -34.10 12.28 12.78
N ARG A 300 -34.40 13.58 12.75
CA ARG A 300 -34.60 14.34 11.51
C ARG A 300 -33.25 14.76 10.94
N ILE A 301 -32.79 14.05 9.92
CA ILE A 301 -31.58 14.39 9.16
C ILE A 301 -31.75 15.81 8.57
N PRO A 302 -30.83 16.76 8.87
CA PRO A 302 -30.88 18.12 8.34
C PRO A 302 -30.95 18.13 6.80
N ARG A 303 -31.79 19.01 6.26
CA ARG A 303 -31.90 19.21 4.81
C ARG A 303 -30.99 20.34 4.37
N THR A 304 -30.49 20.25 3.15
CA THR A 304 -29.58 21.25 2.56
C THR A 304 -30.15 21.86 1.29
N ASN A 305 -29.47 22.88 0.79
CA ASN A 305 -29.77 23.51 -0.50
C ASN A 305 -29.10 22.74 -1.65
N PRO A 306 -29.61 22.87 -2.89
CA PRO A 306 -28.96 22.33 -4.07
C PRO A 306 -27.52 22.85 -4.21
N GLU A 307 -26.63 21.99 -4.68
CA GLU A 307 -25.23 22.31 -4.93
C GLU A 307 -24.86 21.83 -6.33
N LYS A 308 -24.02 22.60 -7.03
CA LYS A 308 -23.48 22.17 -8.32
C LYS A 308 -22.28 21.27 -8.08
N HIS A 309 -22.39 20.00 -8.45
CA HIS A 309 -21.29 19.06 -8.36
C HIS A 309 -20.40 19.12 -9.61
N GLN A 310 -19.10 19.23 -9.39
CA GLN A 310 -18.06 19.07 -10.41
C GLN A 310 -16.98 18.17 -9.79
N PRO A 311 -17.05 16.84 -9.96
CA PRO A 311 -15.97 15.97 -9.51
C PRO A 311 -14.71 16.37 -10.29
N VAL A 312 -13.67 16.79 -9.58
CA VAL A 312 -12.39 17.16 -10.17
C VAL A 312 -11.39 16.08 -9.77
N GLU A 313 -10.95 15.31 -10.77
CA GLU A 313 -9.78 14.44 -10.62
C GLU A 313 -8.52 15.28 -10.84
N GLU A 314 -7.42 14.88 -10.20
CA GLU A 314 -6.14 15.55 -10.40
C GLU A 314 -5.66 15.32 -11.84
N THR A 315 -4.97 16.30 -12.43
CA THR A 315 -4.53 16.26 -13.84
C THR A 315 -3.72 15.01 -14.18
N TRP A 316 -2.87 14.56 -13.25
CA TRP A 316 -2.02 13.39 -13.44
C TRP A 316 -2.81 12.07 -13.49
N GLU A 317 -4.04 12.01 -12.98
CA GLU A 317 -4.93 10.83 -13.07
C GLU A 317 -5.35 10.54 -14.53
N HIS A 318 -5.09 11.47 -15.44
CA HIS A 318 -5.31 11.35 -16.89
C HIS A 318 -4.01 11.35 -17.70
N SER A 319 -2.86 11.21 -17.05
CA SER A 319 -1.56 11.14 -17.71
C SER A 319 -1.44 9.89 -18.59
N GLU A 320 -0.78 10.03 -19.75
CA GLU A 320 -0.37 8.88 -20.57
C GLU A 320 0.67 7.99 -19.84
N HIS A 321 1.32 8.54 -18.81
CA HIS A 321 2.29 7.89 -17.93
C HIS A 321 1.70 7.63 -16.53
N ILE A 322 0.44 7.22 -16.47
CA ILE A 322 -0.28 7.02 -15.19
C ILE A 322 0.45 6.07 -14.24
N LYS A 323 1.08 5.02 -14.77
CA LYS A 323 1.79 4.03 -13.93
C LYS A 323 3.03 4.66 -13.27
N GLU A 324 3.76 5.48 -14.00
CA GLU A 324 4.92 6.22 -13.51
C GLU A 324 4.55 7.24 -12.44
N GLU A 325 3.43 7.94 -12.63
CA GLU A 325 2.83 8.83 -11.62
C GLU A 325 2.46 8.05 -10.35
N GLU A 326 1.68 6.99 -10.48
CA GLU A 326 1.21 6.19 -9.35
C GLU A 326 2.38 5.57 -8.58
N PHE A 327 3.40 5.05 -9.27
CA PHE A 327 4.58 4.47 -8.64
C PHE A 327 5.32 5.50 -7.77
N GLY A 328 5.62 6.68 -8.34
CA GLY A 328 6.31 7.74 -7.62
C GLY A 328 5.53 8.19 -6.39
N ARG A 329 4.21 8.41 -6.54
CA ARG A 329 3.32 8.90 -5.47
C ARG A 329 3.10 7.88 -4.36
N ALA A 330 2.84 6.62 -4.72
CA ALA A 330 2.61 5.56 -3.76
C ALA A 330 3.85 5.31 -2.90
N VAL A 331 5.02 5.14 -3.53
CA VAL A 331 6.27 4.84 -2.81
C VAL A 331 6.74 6.04 -2.00
N ALA A 332 6.59 7.28 -2.50
CA ALA A 332 6.87 8.50 -1.75
C ALA A 332 6.02 8.60 -0.47
N LEU A 333 4.70 8.43 -0.56
CA LEU A 333 3.82 8.39 0.62
C LEU A 333 4.20 7.24 1.55
N GLY A 334 4.53 6.08 0.97
CA GLY A 334 5.01 4.90 1.67
C GLY A 334 6.22 5.16 2.55
N LEU A 335 7.24 5.81 1.99
CA LEU A 335 8.48 6.19 2.69
C LEU A 335 8.21 7.21 3.80
N PHE A 336 7.40 8.24 3.53
CA PHE A 336 7.08 9.28 4.52
C PHE A 336 6.42 8.69 5.76
N ASP A 337 5.40 7.88 5.55
CA ASP A 337 4.67 7.24 6.62
C ASP A 337 5.51 6.21 7.36
N TYR A 338 6.31 5.40 6.64
CA TYR A 338 7.21 4.45 7.28
C TYR A 338 8.19 5.17 8.21
N MET A 339 8.86 6.22 7.73
CA MET A 339 9.82 7.02 8.49
C MET A 339 9.20 7.60 9.77
N ARG A 340 8.05 8.28 9.65
CA ARG A 340 7.42 8.94 10.80
C ARG A 340 6.80 7.97 11.79
N LYS A 341 6.27 6.83 11.33
CA LYS A 341 5.63 5.82 12.17
C LYS A 341 6.66 4.89 12.83
N SER A 342 7.84 4.71 12.24
CA SER A 342 8.98 4.04 12.88
C SER A 342 9.81 4.96 13.77
N PHE A 343 9.49 6.26 13.82
CA PHE A 343 10.28 7.30 14.49
C PHE A 343 11.75 7.35 14.00
N SER A 344 11.99 6.93 12.76
CA SER A 344 13.30 7.03 12.12
C SER A 344 13.61 8.47 11.74
N LYS A 345 14.85 8.90 11.96
CA LYS A 345 15.35 10.25 11.68
C LYS A 345 15.98 10.32 10.29
N GLY A 346 15.20 9.93 9.27
CA GLY A 346 15.67 9.86 7.89
C GLY A 346 16.10 8.46 7.43
N PHE A 347 16.90 8.43 6.38
CA PHE A 347 17.30 7.25 5.62
C PHE A 347 18.80 7.21 5.36
N VAL A 348 19.33 5.99 5.28
CA VAL A 348 20.66 5.70 4.74
C VAL A 348 20.53 4.82 3.51
N VAL A 349 21.23 5.18 2.43
CA VAL A 349 21.25 4.42 1.17
C VAL A 349 22.70 4.22 0.73
N SER A 350 23.06 2.97 0.39
CA SER A 350 24.30 2.71 -0.36
C SER A 350 24.06 3.14 -1.81
N LEU A 351 24.57 4.32 -2.18
CA LEU A 351 24.35 4.92 -3.49
C LEU A 351 25.48 4.48 -4.43
N SER A 352 25.21 3.44 -5.23
CA SER A 352 26.19 2.82 -6.13
C SER A 352 26.37 3.55 -7.47
N GLY A 353 25.50 4.51 -7.80
CA GLY A 353 25.44 5.11 -9.13
C GLY A 353 24.73 4.24 -10.17
N GLY A 354 24.18 3.08 -9.76
CA GLY A 354 23.32 2.22 -10.57
C GLY A 354 21.83 2.55 -10.44
N ALA A 355 21.00 1.88 -11.24
CA ALA A 355 19.56 2.17 -11.34
C ALA A 355 18.80 2.04 -10.01
N ASP A 356 19.03 0.97 -9.24
CA ASP A 356 18.15 0.69 -8.09
C ASP A 356 18.36 1.69 -6.95
N SER A 357 19.62 1.93 -6.58
CA SER A 357 19.97 2.91 -5.54
C SER A 357 19.59 4.34 -5.94
N SER A 358 19.77 4.69 -7.22
CA SER A 358 19.36 5.99 -7.77
C SER A 358 17.85 6.17 -7.77
N SER A 359 17.08 5.10 -7.99
CA SER A 359 15.62 5.13 -7.91
C SER A 359 15.15 5.42 -6.48
N ILE A 360 15.75 4.77 -5.49
CA ILE A 360 15.41 5.02 -4.07
C ILE A 360 15.72 6.46 -3.68
N VAL A 361 16.88 6.98 -4.06
CA VAL A 361 17.26 8.39 -3.81
C VAL A 361 16.26 9.34 -4.48
N THR A 362 15.85 9.05 -5.71
CA THR A 362 14.83 9.83 -6.44
C THR A 362 13.47 9.79 -5.75
N LEU A 363 13.06 8.63 -5.24
CA LEU A 363 11.80 8.46 -4.50
C LEU A 363 11.77 9.21 -3.17
N ILE A 364 12.91 9.28 -2.45
CA ILE A 364 13.04 10.09 -1.23
C ILE A 364 13.01 11.59 -1.56
N HIS A 365 13.60 12.00 -2.68
CA HIS A 365 13.48 13.36 -3.18
C HIS A 365 12.01 13.72 -3.44
N LEU A 366 11.27 12.86 -4.15
CA LEU A 366 9.84 13.03 -4.41
C LEU A 366 9.01 13.06 -3.12
N MET A 367 9.33 12.20 -2.14
CA MET A 367 8.71 12.22 -0.82
C MET A 367 8.78 13.59 -0.16
N ILE A 368 9.94 14.24 -0.20
CA ILE A 368 10.12 15.58 0.37
C ILE A 368 9.33 16.61 -0.44
N LYS A 369 9.47 16.60 -1.78
CA LYS A 369 8.78 17.55 -2.67
C LYS A 369 7.26 17.50 -2.52
N MET A 370 6.69 16.31 -2.63
CA MET A 370 5.25 16.09 -2.50
C MET A 370 4.75 16.41 -1.10
N GLY A 371 5.50 16.00 -0.06
CA GLY A 371 5.12 16.29 1.31
C GLY A 371 5.09 17.79 1.61
N ILE A 372 6.02 18.56 1.05
CA ILE A 372 6.04 20.03 1.18
C ILE A 372 4.93 20.67 0.34
N GLU A 373 4.65 20.18 -0.87
CA GLU A 373 3.53 20.67 -1.69
C GLU A 373 2.18 20.50 -0.95
N ASP A 374 1.98 19.34 -0.31
CA ASP A 374 0.73 19.03 0.39
C ASP A 374 0.61 19.71 1.76
N LEU A 375 1.72 19.87 2.50
CA LEU A 375 1.68 20.27 3.91
C LEU A 375 2.28 21.65 4.19
N SER A 376 2.93 22.28 3.21
CA SER A 376 3.96 23.31 3.41
C SER A 376 5.22 22.80 4.14
N LEU A 377 6.31 23.56 4.08
CA LEU A 377 7.55 23.24 4.80
C LEU A 377 7.32 23.10 6.31
N GLU A 378 6.58 24.02 6.92
CA GLU A 378 6.29 23.99 8.36
C GLU A 378 5.37 22.82 8.74
N GLY A 379 4.37 22.51 7.91
CA GLY A 379 3.51 21.35 8.15
C GLY A 379 4.26 20.02 8.02
N PHE A 380 5.19 19.92 7.05
CA PHE A 380 6.07 18.77 6.91
C PHE A 380 6.95 18.60 8.16
N LYS A 381 7.62 19.67 8.63
CA LYS A 381 8.40 19.66 9.86
C LYS A 381 7.56 19.29 11.08
N SER A 382 6.35 19.82 11.18
CA SER A 382 5.44 19.51 12.29
C SER A 382 5.04 18.03 12.33
N LYS A 383 4.90 17.36 11.19
CA LYS A 383 4.63 15.91 11.13
C LYS A 383 5.83 15.07 11.61
N LEU A 384 7.02 15.64 11.60
CA LEU A 384 8.29 15.01 11.98
C LEU A 384 8.89 15.67 13.23
N SER A 385 8.07 16.19 14.13
CA SER A 385 8.53 16.97 15.30
C SER A 385 9.43 16.19 16.26
N TYR A 386 9.45 14.85 16.19
CA TYR A 386 10.38 14.01 16.93
C TYR A 386 11.82 14.09 16.39
N PHE A 387 11.99 14.53 15.14
CA PHE A 387 13.29 14.75 14.50
C PHE A 387 13.67 16.23 14.62
N THR A 388 14.17 16.59 15.80
CA THR A 388 14.43 17.99 16.19
C THR A 388 15.40 18.73 15.27
N ALA A 389 16.33 18.06 14.60
CA ALA A 389 17.25 18.70 13.66
C ALA A 389 16.55 19.38 12.47
N LEU A 390 15.30 18.99 12.18
CA LEU A 390 14.52 19.60 11.10
C LEU A 390 13.98 20.99 11.46
N SER A 391 13.88 21.37 12.74
CA SER A 391 13.24 22.63 13.15
C SER A 391 13.89 23.85 12.49
N ASP A 392 15.21 23.80 12.37
CA ASP A 392 16.04 24.91 11.93
C ASP A 392 16.22 24.94 10.40
N CYS A 393 15.73 23.90 9.70
CA CYS A 393 15.78 23.85 8.24
C CYS A 393 14.87 24.92 7.63
N LYS A 394 15.47 25.75 6.78
CA LYS A 394 14.83 26.91 6.12
C LYS A 394 14.33 26.61 4.73
N ASN A 395 14.83 25.53 4.13
CA ASN A 395 14.52 25.14 2.75
C ASN A 395 14.61 23.62 2.59
N GLU A 396 14.19 23.16 1.42
CA GLU A 396 14.10 21.74 1.08
C GLU A 396 15.46 21.05 1.02
N VAL A 397 16.53 21.77 0.66
CA VAL A 397 17.89 21.22 0.56
C VAL A 397 18.42 20.90 1.95
N GLU A 398 18.33 21.85 2.90
CA GLU A 398 18.71 21.61 4.30
C GLU A 398 17.93 20.44 4.90
N LEU A 399 16.63 20.33 4.57
CA LEU A 399 15.77 19.25 5.01
C LEU A 399 16.22 17.90 4.41
N CYS A 400 16.54 17.86 3.10
CA CYS A 400 17.06 16.66 2.44
C CYS A 400 18.41 16.23 3.03
N GLN A 401 19.31 17.17 3.36
CA GLN A 401 20.60 16.86 3.98
C GLN A 401 20.45 16.15 5.33
N GLN A 402 19.43 16.53 6.12
CA GLN A 402 19.11 15.87 7.38
C GLN A 402 18.41 14.52 7.18
N ILE A 403 17.52 14.42 6.19
CA ILE A 403 16.70 13.22 5.96
C ILE A 403 17.44 12.13 5.19
N LEU A 404 18.35 12.47 4.29
CA LEU A 404 18.95 11.51 3.36
C LEU A 404 20.47 11.53 3.46
N THR A 405 21.01 10.43 3.99
CA THR A 405 22.44 10.13 3.95
C THR A 405 22.71 9.05 2.90
N THR A 406 23.70 9.28 2.06
CA THR A 406 24.12 8.38 0.99
C THR A 406 25.59 8.03 1.15
N ALA A 407 25.96 6.80 0.81
CA ALA A 407 27.36 6.36 0.82
C ALA A 407 27.72 5.62 -0.47
N TYR A 408 28.77 6.07 -1.14
CA TYR A 408 29.45 5.32 -2.20
C TYR A 408 30.63 4.55 -1.58
N GLN A 409 30.78 3.28 -1.93
CA GLN A 409 31.64 2.34 -1.19
C GLN A 409 32.51 1.51 -2.14
N PRO A 410 33.58 2.11 -2.69
CA PRO A 410 34.38 1.50 -3.74
C PRO A 410 35.26 0.36 -3.23
N THR A 411 35.58 -0.54 -4.17
CA THR A 411 36.68 -1.49 -4.09
C THR A 411 37.64 -1.22 -5.26
N GLU A 412 38.74 -1.97 -5.35
CA GLU A 412 39.66 -1.89 -6.51
C GLU A 412 38.98 -2.12 -7.88
N ASN A 413 37.79 -2.73 -7.90
CA ASN A 413 37.04 -3.01 -9.12
C ASN A 413 36.16 -1.85 -9.57
N SER A 414 35.96 -0.83 -8.73
CA SER A 414 35.01 0.25 -8.98
C SER A 414 35.53 1.28 -10.01
N GLY A 415 34.60 1.93 -10.72
CA GLY A 415 34.88 2.93 -11.76
C GLY A 415 34.70 4.39 -11.33
N ASP A 416 35.30 5.31 -12.10
CA ASP A 416 35.05 6.76 -11.96
C ASP A 416 33.63 7.14 -12.43
N VAL A 417 33.06 6.35 -13.35
CA VAL A 417 31.73 6.59 -13.93
C VAL A 417 30.63 6.44 -12.88
N THR A 418 30.64 5.34 -12.14
CA THR A 418 29.67 5.04 -11.07
C THR A 418 29.81 6.01 -9.90
N LEU A 419 31.05 6.36 -9.51
CA LEU A 419 31.31 7.40 -8.51
C LEU A 419 30.76 8.76 -8.95
N ASN A 420 31.00 9.17 -10.21
CA ASN A 420 30.51 10.44 -10.73
C ASN A 420 28.97 10.48 -10.76
N ALA A 421 28.32 9.42 -11.22
CA ALA A 421 26.86 9.32 -11.22
C ALA A 421 26.28 9.42 -9.79
N ALA A 422 26.85 8.69 -8.83
CA ALA A 422 26.44 8.74 -7.42
C ALA A 422 26.61 10.14 -6.81
N THR A 423 27.78 10.76 -7.04
CA THR A 423 28.13 12.08 -6.49
C THR A 423 27.21 13.16 -7.02
N GLU A 424 27.03 13.22 -8.34
CA GLU A 424 26.23 14.26 -8.99
C GLU A 424 24.72 14.08 -8.71
N LEU A 425 24.24 12.84 -8.59
CA LEU A 425 22.85 12.59 -8.16
C LEU A 425 22.62 13.03 -6.71
N ALA A 426 23.49 12.65 -5.77
CA ALA A 426 23.38 13.04 -4.37
C ALA A 426 23.37 14.57 -4.22
N LYS A 427 24.25 15.26 -4.96
CA LYS A 427 24.31 16.71 -5.02
C LYS A 427 23.03 17.33 -5.59
N ALA A 428 22.50 16.78 -6.69
CA ALA A 428 21.30 17.31 -7.35
C ALA A 428 20.05 17.22 -6.46
N VAL A 429 19.90 16.15 -5.67
CA VAL A 429 18.76 16.00 -4.76
C VAL A 429 18.96 16.71 -3.42
N GLY A 430 20.18 17.11 -3.08
CA GLY A 430 20.53 17.73 -1.80
C GLY A 430 20.82 16.73 -0.67
N ALA A 431 21.24 15.51 -0.99
CA ALA A 431 21.57 14.48 0.02
C ALA A 431 22.94 14.73 0.66
N THR A 432 23.09 14.30 1.91
CA THR A 432 24.43 14.12 2.52
C THR A 432 25.13 12.94 1.85
N PHE A 433 26.37 13.12 1.38
CA PHE A 433 27.11 12.10 0.63
C PHE A 433 28.46 11.78 1.27
N TYR A 434 28.75 10.49 1.41
CA TYR A 434 30.04 9.97 1.86
C TYR A 434 30.67 9.09 0.78
N ASN A 435 31.99 9.18 0.62
CA ASN A 435 32.77 8.22 -0.15
C ASN A 435 33.66 7.43 0.81
N ILE A 436 33.36 6.15 1.02
CA ILE A 436 33.98 5.29 2.04
C ILE A 436 34.72 4.14 1.34
N ASP A 437 36.04 4.25 1.22
CA ASP A 437 36.86 3.17 0.66
C ASP A 437 36.81 1.91 1.56
N VAL A 438 36.20 0.83 1.05
CA VAL A 438 36.09 -0.45 1.75
C VAL A 438 37.15 -1.47 1.30
N ASN A 439 38.01 -1.10 0.36
CA ASN A 439 39.04 -1.97 -0.19
C ASN A 439 40.00 -2.54 0.88
N PRO A 440 40.48 -1.76 1.88
CA PRO A 440 41.35 -2.31 2.93
C PRO A 440 40.68 -3.42 3.74
N MET A 441 39.38 -3.27 4.05
CA MET A 441 38.62 -4.26 4.80
C MET A 441 38.37 -5.52 3.96
N TYR A 442 38.05 -5.34 2.68
CA TYR A 442 37.93 -6.44 1.71
C TYR A 442 39.22 -7.26 1.66
N LYS A 443 40.38 -6.62 1.46
CA LYS A 443 41.69 -7.29 1.45
C LYS A 443 42.03 -7.95 2.79
N GLY A 444 41.65 -7.32 3.90
CA GLY A 444 41.80 -7.89 5.24
C GLY A 444 41.07 -9.23 5.39
N TYR A 445 39.79 -9.29 4.96
CA TYR A 445 39.02 -10.53 4.98
C TYR A 445 39.58 -11.60 4.05
N LEU A 446 40.01 -11.22 2.84
CA LEU A 446 40.66 -12.17 1.93
C LEU A 446 41.91 -12.77 2.58
N ASN A 447 42.80 -11.94 3.12
CA ASN A 447 44.03 -12.40 3.76
C ASN A 447 43.74 -13.36 4.93
N ALA A 448 42.78 -13.03 5.79
CA ALA A 448 42.40 -13.86 6.93
C ALA A 448 41.89 -15.24 6.50
N ILE A 449 41.03 -15.30 5.48
CA ILE A 449 40.49 -16.56 4.96
C ILE A 449 41.58 -17.36 4.24
N GLU A 450 42.32 -16.76 3.33
CA GLU A 450 43.40 -17.41 2.58
C GLU A 450 44.48 -18.00 3.49
N THR A 451 44.85 -17.27 4.55
CA THR A 451 45.79 -17.75 5.58
C THR A 451 45.22 -18.96 6.32
N SER A 452 43.93 -18.91 6.66
CA SER A 452 43.25 -19.96 7.42
C SER A 452 43.06 -21.25 6.61
N ILE A 453 42.80 -21.15 5.30
CA ILE A 453 42.62 -22.31 4.40
C ILE A 453 43.91 -22.77 3.72
N GLY A 454 45.01 -22.00 3.85
CA GLY A 454 46.31 -22.33 3.27
C GLY A 454 46.38 -22.23 1.74
N ARG A 455 45.47 -21.51 1.08
CA ARG A 455 45.48 -21.28 -0.38
C ARG A 455 44.94 -19.90 -0.73
N LYS A 456 45.32 -19.39 -1.91
CA LYS A 456 44.75 -18.17 -2.48
C LYS A 456 43.36 -18.44 -3.07
N LEU A 457 42.48 -17.43 -3.00
CA LEU A 457 41.20 -17.42 -3.69
C LEU A 457 41.40 -16.92 -5.12
N GLY A 458 40.82 -17.59 -6.10
CA GLY A 458 40.93 -17.25 -7.51
C GLY A 458 39.58 -16.99 -8.16
N TRP A 459 39.52 -16.11 -9.15
CA TRP A 459 38.28 -15.82 -9.89
C TRP A 459 37.73 -17.03 -10.66
N ASP A 460 38.58 -17.98 -11.05
CA ASP A 460 38.12 -19.18 -11.76
C ASP A 460 37.48 -20.23 -10.83
N THR A 461 37.83 -20.23 -9.54
CA THR A 461 37.42 -21.26 -8.58
C THR A 461 36.50 -20.75 -7.48
N ASP A 462 36.59 -19.46 -7.14
CA ASP A 462 35.95 -18.84 -5.98
C ASP A 462 35.18 -17.56 -6.35
N ASP A 463 34.78 -17.40 -7.62
CA ASP A 463 34.08 -16.23 -8.17
C ASP A 463 32.96 -15.70 -7.25
N ILE A 464 32.00 -16.56 -6.90
CA ILE A 464 30.86 -16.20 -6.03
C ILE A 464 31.33 -15.75 -4.65
N THR A 465 32.39 -16.34 -4.10
CA THR A 465 32.94 -15.97 -2.79
C THR A 465 33.55 -14.57 -2.86
N LEU A 466 34.34 -14.28 -3.90
CA LEU A 466 35.00 -12.99 -4.11
C LEU A 466 34.00 -11.86 -4.39
N GLN A 467 32.91 -12.13 -5.10
CA GLN A 467 31.83 -11.16 -5.30
C GLN A 467 31.06 -10.92 -3.99
N ASN A 468 30.63 -11.98 -3.30
CA ASN A 468 29.80 -11.84 -2.10
C ASN A 468 30.51 -11.10 -0.96
N ILE A 469 31.81 -11.29 -0.76
CA ILE A 469 32.52 -10.59 0.32
C ILE A 469 32.57 -9.08 0.07
N GLN A 470 32.62 -8.63 -1.19
CA GLN A 470 32.56 -7.21 -1.54
C GLN A 470 31.20 -6.59 -1.20
N ALA A 471 30.09 -7.31 -1.43
CA ALA A 471 28.78 -6.83 -0.99
C ALA A 471 28.66 -6.80 0.55
N ARG A 472 29.16 -7.83 1.24
CA ARG A 472 29.07 -7.92 2.72
C ARG A 472 29.94 -6.91 3.45
N VAL A 473 31.13 -6.58 2.95
CA VAL A 473 32.01 -5.59 3.60
C VAL A 473 31.44 -4.16 3.55
N ARG A 474 30.54 -3.89 2.60
CA ARG A 474 29.83 -2.60 2.52
C ARG A 474 28.82 -2.44 3.65
N ALA A 475 28.12 -3.50 4.03
CA ALA A 475 26.99 -3.45 4.96
C ALA A 475 27.32 -2.84 6.34
N PRO A 476 28.44 -3.18 7.03
CA PRO A 476 28.76 -2.60 8.34
C PRO A 476 28.79 -1.07 8.35
N SER A 477 29.42 -0.43 7.35
CA SER A 477 29.58 1.03 7.35
C SER A 477 28.26 1.79 7.19
N VAL A 478 27.33 1.30 6.36
CA VAL A 478 26.02 1.93 6.20
C VAL A 478 25.08 1.65 7.38
N TRP A 479 25.22 0.50 8.05
CA TRP A 479 24.56 0.28 9.34
C TRP A 479 25.11 1.22 10.42
N MET A 480 26.42 1.48 10.44
CA MET A 480 27.00 2.46 11.36
C MET A 480 26.46 3.86 11.12
N LEU A 481 26.37 4.31 9.87
CA LEU A 481 25.73 5.58 9.52
C LEU A 481 24.26 5.63 9.95
N ALA A 482 23.51 4.54 9.71
CA ALA A 482 22.10 4.46 10.11
C ALA A 482 21.95 4.58 11.64
N ASN A 483 22.83 3.91 12.39
CA ASN A 483 22.84 3.97 13.85
C ASN A 483 23.23 5.35 14.38
N ILE A 484 24.26 5.99 13.81
CA ILE A 484 24.70 7.35 14.20
C ILE A 484 23.56 8.35 13.99
N ASN A 485 22.86 8.24 12.86
CA ASN A 485 21.81 9.17 12.48
C ASN A 485 20.44 8.84 13.11
N GLY A 486 20.26 7.64 13.68
CA GLY A 486 18.95 7.13 14.06
C GLY A 486 18.02 6.94 12.85
N ALA A 487 18.60 6.67 11.68
CA ALA A 487 17.94 6.58 10.39
C ALA A 487 17.63 5.13 10.01
N LEU A 488 16.78 4.94 8.99
CA LEU A 488 16.46 3.63 8.44
C LEU A 488 17.40 3.30 7.27
N LEU A 489 18.13 2.19 7.36
CA LEU A 489 18.91 1.67 6.23
C LEU A 489 17.95 1.08 5.18
N LEU A 490 18.06 1.51 3.93
CA LEU A 490 17.27 0.97 2.82
C LEU A 490 18.09 -0.03 1.99
N SER A 491 17.49 -1.20 1.75
CA SER A 491 18.02 -2.20 0.82
C SER A 491 17.54 -1.90 -0.60
N THR A 492 18.43 -2.07 -1.57
CA THR A 492 18.25 -1.63 -2.95
C THR A 492 17.75 -2.72 -3.89
N SER A 493 17.48 -3.94 -3.42
CA SER A 493 17.03 -5.02 -4.30
C SER A 493 15.65 -4.78 -4.91
N ASN A 494 15.50 -5.11 -6.19
CA ASN A 494 14.22 -5.06 -6.92
C ASN A 494 13.57 -6.47 -7.02
N ARG A 495 12.38 -6.54 -7.61
CA ARG A 495 11.64 -7.79 -7.76
C ARG A 495 12.36 -8.82 -8.62
N SER A 496 12.92 -8.41 -9.75
CA SER A 496 13.60 -9.32 -10.69
C SER A 496 14.77 -10.03 -10.00
N GLU A 497 15.53 -9.32 -9.17
CA GLU A 497 16.58 -9.90 -8.32
C GLU A 497 16.01 -10.85 -7.25
N ALA A 498 14.91 -10.48 -6.60
CA ALA A 498 14.24 -11.32 -5.61
C ALA A 498 13.71 -12.63 -6.21
N ALA A 499 13.23 -12.62 -7.46
CA ALA A 499 12.70 -13.78 -8.16
C ALA A 499 13.73 -14.90 -8.30
N VAL A 500 14.94 -14.55 -8.72
CA VAL A 500 16.03 -15.51 -8.97
C VAL A 500 17.07 -15.54 -7.85
N GLY A 501 16.90 -14.74 -6.80
CA GLY A 501 17.84 -14.65 -5.70
C GLY A 501 19.18 -14.03 -6.07
N TYR A 502 19.20 -13.12 -7.05
CA TYR A 502 20.37 -12.40 -7.53
C TYR A 502 20.70 -11.23 -6.60
N ALA A 503 20.99 -11.56 -5.34
CA ALA A 503 21.46 -10.62 -4.34
C ALA A 503 22.34 -11.38 -3.32
N THR A 504 23.36 -10.72 -2.80
CA THR A 504 24.13 -11.28 -1.69
C THR A 504 23.34 -11.11 -0.39
N MET A 505 22.94 -12.24 0.20
CA MET A 505 22.31 -12.23 1.52
C MET A 505 23.27 -11.64 2.56
N ASP A 506 22.75 -10.74 3.38
CA ASP A 506 23.48 -9.96 4.39
C ASP A 506 24.56 -9.02 3.75
N GLY A 507 24.46 -8.79 2.44
CA GLY A 507 25.19 -7.79 1.66
C GLY A 507 24.21 -6.76 1.12
N ASP A 508 23.82 -6.86 -0.16
CA ASP A 508 22.87 -5.96 -0.82
C ASP A 508 21.46 -6.00 -0.20
N THR A 509 21.11 -7.12 0.43
CA THR A 509 19.85 -7.28 1.15
C THR A 509 19.85 -6.60 2.53
N SER A 510 20.94 -5.95 2.92
CA SER A 510 21.05 -5.26 4.21
C SER A 510 20.16 -4.02 4.24
N GLY A 511 19.18 -4.02 5.13
CA GLY A 511 18.31 -2.87 5.36
C GLY A 511 17.10 -3.22 6.21
N GLY A 512 16.45 -2.19 6.74
CA GLY A 512 15.18 -2.30 7.46
C GLY A 512 13.93 -2.17 6.58
N LEU A 513 14.11 -1.74 5.32
CA LEU A 513 13.06 -1.59 4.31
C LEU A 513 13.67 -1.70 2.91
N SER A 514 12.96 -2.32 1.97
CA SER A 514 13.30 -2.41 0.55
C SER A 514 12.14 -1.85 -0.28
N PRO A 515 12.11 -0.53 -0.54
CA PRO A 515 10.94 0.15 -1.10
C PRO A 515 10.61 -0.26 -2.55
N ILE A 516 11.57 -0.87 -3.27
CA ILE A 516 11.45 -1.23 -4.69
C ILE A 516 11.46 -2.75 -4.95
N ALA A 517 11.51 -3.61 -3.92
CA ALA A 517 11.40 -5.06 -4.14
C ALA A 517 10.00 -5.50 -4.64
N GLY A 518 9.02 -4.59 -4.65
CA GLY A 518 7.71 -4.81 -5.26
C GLY A 518 7.61 -4.48 -6.75
N ILE A 519 8.68 -4.00 -7.40
CA ILE A 519 8.68 -3.61 -8.82
C ILE A 519 9.84 -4.26 -9.58
N ASP A 520 9.63 -4.55 -10.86
CA ASP A 520 10.64 -5.19 -11.72
C ASP A 520 11.68 -4.19 -12.28
N LYS A 521 12.83 -4.74 -12.68
CA LYS A 521 14.00 -3.98 -13.14
C LYS A 521 13.70 -3.21 -14.43
N ASN A 522 13.03 -3.83 -15.38
CA ASN A 522 12.77 -3.22 -16.68
C ASN A 522 11.87 -1.99 -16.56
N TYR A 523 10.79 -2.10 -15.78
CA TYR A 523 9.96 -0.95 -15.44
C TYR A 523 10.76 0.12 -14.69
N LEU A 524 11.55 -0.25 -13.68
CA LEU A 524 12.31 0.71 -12.88
C LEU A 524 13.29 1.55 -13.73
N ARG A 525 13.95 0.93 -14.71
CA ARG A 525 14.81 1.64 -15.67
C ARG A 525 14.03 2.59 -16.57
N SER A 526 12.85 2.17 -17.02
CA SER A 526 11.96 3.01 -17.83
C SER A 526 11.47 4.21 -17.02
N TRP A 527 11.12 3.99 -15.74
CA TRP A 527 10.72 5.05 -14.81
C TRP A 527 11.85 6.05 -14.55
N LEU A 528 13.11 5.60 -14.37
CA LEU A 528 14.25 6.51 -14.23
C LEU A 528 14.51 7.37 -15.46
N LYS A 529 14.32 6.83 -16.67
CA LYS A 529 14.40 7.62 -17.91
C LYS A 529 13.28 8.67 -17.96
N TRP A 530 12.07 8.30 -17.55
CA TRP A 530 10.96 9.24 -17.48
C TRP A 530 11.19 10.33 -16.40
N MET A 531 11.79 9.99 -15.27
CA MET A 531 12.21 10.95 -14.25
C MET A 531 13.35 11.87 -14.70
N GLU A 532 14.17 11.47 -15.67
CA GLU A 532 15.21 12.32 -16.26
C GLU A 532 14.60 13.52 -16.99
N THR A 533 13.49 13.31 -17.71
CA THR A 533 12.94 14.29 -18.67
C THR A 533 11.60 14.92 -18.25
N ASN A 534 10.70 14.14 -17.65
CA ASN A 534 9.32 14.56 -17.39
C ASN A 534 9.08 14.78 -15.89
N GLY A 535 9.27 13.74 -15.10
CA GLY A 535 8.90 13.72 -13.68
C GLY A 535 7.39 13.82 -13.43
N LEU A 536 7.00 13.79 -12.15
CA LEU A 536 5.60 13.75 -11.71
C LEU A 536 4.88 15.05 -12.03
N ASP A 537 3.72 14.96 -12.67
CA ASP A 537 2.88 16.07 -13.15
C ASP A 537 3.67 17.04 -14.05
N ASN A 538 4.66 16.50 -14.79
CA ASN A 538 5.69 17.25 -15.54
C ASN A 538 6.52 18.22 -14.67
N LYS A 539 6.77 17.84 -13.42
CA LYS A 539 7.57 18.56 -12.44
C LYS A 539 8.64 17.64 -11.85
N TRP A 540 9.63 18.25 -11.20
CA TRP A 540 10.65 17.54 -10.42
C TRP A 540 11.44 16.48 -11.20
N SER A 541 11.57 16.65 -12.52
CA SER A 541 12.53 15.90 -13.32
C SER A 541 13.95 16.10 -12.78
N ILE A 542 14.79 15.08 -12.87
CA ILE A 542 16.18 15.08 -12.41
C ILE A 542 17.11 14.76 -13.59
N PRO A 543 17.53 15.76 -14.39
CA PRO A 543 18.30 15.53 -15.61
C PRO A 543 19.64 14.83 -15.42
N VAL A 544 20.22 14.92 -14.21
CA VAL A 544 21.48 14.23 -13.88
C VAL A 544 21.34 12.70 -13.86
N LEU A 545 20.11 12.17 -13.83
CA LEU A 545 19.85 10.74 -14.02
C LEU A 545 20.35 10.22 -15.37
N LYS A 546 20.59 11.10 -16.35
CA LYS A 546 21.30 10.75 -17.58
C LYS A 546 22.61 9.99 -17.32
N LEU A 547 23.37 10.41 -16.30
CA LEU A 547 24.62 9.76 -15.90
C LEU A 547 24.40 8.32 -15.44
N VAL A 548 23.23 7.98 -14.91
CA VAL A 548 22.84 6.63 -14.50
C VAL A 548 22.28 5.85 -15.70
N ASN A 549 21.41 6.48 -16.48
CA ASN A 549 20.68 5.86 -17.59
C ASN A 549 21.55 5.50 -18.79
N ASP A 550 22.61 6.25 -19.04
CA ASP A 550 23.57 6.00 -20.13
C ASP A 550 24.55 4.84 -19.81
N GLN A 551 24.59 4.36 -18.56
CA GLN A 551 25.45 3.24 -18.16
C GLN A 551 24.89 1.88 -18.59
N GLN A 552 25.79 0.94 -18.85
CA GLN A 552 25.42 -0.46 -19.00
C GLN A 552 25.18 -1.10 -17.62
N PRO A 553 24.12 -1.89 -17.41
CA PRO A 553 23.90 -2.59 -16.15
C PRO A 553 24.99 -3.65 -15.92
N THR A 554 25.89 -3.40 -14.97
CA THR A 554 26.93 -4.35 -14.57
C THR A 554 27.18 -4.24 -13.07
N ALA A 555 27.27 -5.37 -12.37
CA ALA A 555 27.86 -5.40 -11.04
C ALA A 555 29.40 -5.23 -11.13
N GLU A 556 29.94 -4.10 -10.64
CA GLU A 556 31.40 -3.83 -10.56
C GLU A 556 32.08 -4.68 -9.45
N LEU A 557 31.79 -5.98 -9.41
CA LEU A 557 32.32 -6.93 -8.44
C LEU A 557 33.43 -7.80 -9.04
N ARG A 558 33.49 -7.97 -10.37
CA ARG A 558 34.56 -8.70 -11.07
C ARG A 558 35.64 -7.73 -11.58
N PRO A 559 36.85 -8.22 -11.93
CA PRO A 559 37.86 -7.40 -12.59
C PRO A 559 37.36 -6.80 -13.90
N LYS A 560 37.85 -5.62 -14.28
CA LYS A 560 37.37 -4.85 -15.45
C LYS A 560 37.48 -5.59 -16.80
N ASP A 561 38.37 -6.60 -16.89
CA ASP A 561 38.54 -7.41 -18.10
C ASP A 561 37.47 -8.51 -18.26
N SER A 562 36.68 -8.79 -17.20
CA SER A 562 35.56 -9.73 -17.22
C SER A 562 34.32 -9.04 -17.81
N LYS A 563 34.12 -9.12 -19.13
CA LYS A 563 33.02 -8.48 -19.89
C LYS A 563 31.61 -9.08 -19.65
N GLN A 564 31.24 -9.38 -18.41
CA GLN A 564 29.99 -10.09 -18.10
C GLN A 564 28.93 -9.13 -17.52
N THR A 565 27.72 -9.18 -18.07
CA THR A 565 26.56 -8.39 -17.62
C THR A 565 25.63 -9.24 -16.74
N ASP A 566 24.78 -8.60 -15.95
CA ASP A 566 23.80 -9.28 -15.08
C ASP A 566 22.85 -10.20 -15.89
N GLU A 567 22.44 -9.76 -17.09
CA GLU A 567 21.61 -10.55 -18.02
C GLU A 567 22.33 -11.79 -18.57
N ALA A 568 23.67 -11.75 -18.68
CA ALA A 568 24.46 -12.91 -19.08
C ALA A 568 24.50 -13.98 -17.98
N ASP A 569 24.56 -13.56 -16.71
CA ASP A 569 24.46 -14.46 -15.56
C ASP A 569 23.06 -15.07 -15.42
N LEU A 570 22.03 -14.27 -15.74
CA LEU A 570 20.63 -14.63 -15.64
C LEU A 570 20.05 -14.98 -17.02
N MET A 571 19.20 -14.12 -17.52
CA MET A 571 18.54 -14.08 -18.81
C MET A 571 18.17 -12.60 -19.05
N PRO A 572 17.79 -12.20 -20.27
CA PRO A 572 17.26 -10.85 -20.51
C PRO A 572 16.13 -10.52 -19.51
N TYR A 573 16.10 -9.29 -18.99
CA TYR A 573 15.16 -8.94 -17.91
C TYR A 573 13.69 -9.04 -18.34
N ASP A 574 13.38 -8.68 -19.58
CA ASP A 574 12.05 -8.82 -20.18
C ASP A 574 11.60 -10.29 -20.22
N ILE A 575 12.51 -11.20 -20.58
CA ILE A 575 12.27 -12.64 -20.54
C ILE A 575 12.09 -13.15 -19.11
N LEU A 576 12.92 -12.68 -18.16
CA LEU A 576 12.80 -13.05 -16.74
C LEU A 576 11.43 -12.67 -16.19
N GLU A 577 11.00 -11.44 -16.45
CA GLU A 577 9.71 -10.89 -16.00
C GLU A 577 8.52 -11.62 -16.63
N GLU A 578 8.62 -12.01 -17.91
CA GLU A 578 7.59 -12.79 -18.59
C GLU A 578 7.47 -14.20 -17.99
N ILE A 579 8.60 -14.87 -17.75
CA ILE A 579 8.61 -16.18 -17.07
C ILE A 579 8.09 -16.03 -15.64
N GLU A 580 8.48 -15.00 -14.90
CA GLU A 580 8.02 -14.73 -13.53
C GLU A 580 6.50 -14.57 -13.49
N LYS A 581 5.93 -13.73 -14.37
CA LYS A 581 4.49 -13.56 -14.48
C LYS A 581 3.79 -14.89 -14.76
N MET A 582 4.27 -15.65 -15.75
CA MET A 582 3.66 -16.92 -16.11
C MET A 582 3.76 -17.96 -14.99
N ALA A 583 4.95 -18.15 -14.42
CA ALA A 583 5.21 -19.18 -13.43
C ALA A 583 4.58 -18.83 -12.06
N ILE A 584 4.71 -17.57 -11.63
CA ILE A 584 4.37 -17.15 -10.28
C ILE A 584 2.97 -16.56 -10.20
N ARG A 585 2.60 -15.63 -11.09
CA ARG A 585 1.24 -15.07 -11.09
C ARG A 585 0.24 -16.04 -11.69
N ASP A 586 0.53 -16.51 -12.91
CA ASP A 586 -0.40 -17.35 -13.69
C ASP A 586 -0.35 -18.84 -13.33
N LYS A 587 0.58 -19.23 -12.44
CA LYS A 587 0.74 -20.60 -11.94
C LYS A 587 0.98 -21.62 -13.05
N LYS A 588 1.61 -21.20 -14.16
CA LYS A 588 1.96 -22.08 -15.28
C LYS A 588 3.14 -22.99 -14.91
N SER A 589 3.09 -24.23 -15.39
CA SER A 589 4.19 -25.19 -15.31
C SER A 589 5.38 -24.78 -16.19
N PRO A 590 6.59 -25.32 -15.97
CA PRO A 590 7.73 -25.08 -16.84
C PRO A 590 7.44 -25.35 -18.32
N LYS A 591 6.71 -26.43 -18.65
CA LYS A 591 6.38 -26.77 -20.03
C LYS A 591 5.46 -25.74 -20.67
N GLU A 592 4.45 -25.27 -19.94
CA GLU A 592 3.59 -24.19 -20.41
C GLU A 592 4.40 -22.91 -20.62
N CYS A 593 5.28 -22.52 -19.69
CA CYS A 593 6.15 -21.36 -19.86
C CYS A 593 7.01 -21.48 -21.14
N GLN A 594 7.61 -22.64 -21.42
CA GLN A 594 8.36 -22.88 -22.67
C GLN A 594 7.47 -22.65 -23.90
N LEU A 595 6.25 -23.23 -23.90
CA LEU A 595 5.33 -23.13 -25.03
C LEU A 595 4.88 -21.68 -25.30
N PHE A 596 4.47 -20.95 -24.26
CA PHE A 596 4.05 -19.56 -24.39
C PHE A 596 5.22 -18.66 -24.80
N LEU A 597 6.39 -18.85 -24.19
CA LEU A 597 7.57 -18.04 -24.53
C LEU A 597 8.04 -18.29 -25.98
N SER A 598 7.97 -19.53 -26.48
CA SER A 598 8.25 -19.84 -27.89
C SER A 598 7.24 -19.23 -28.86
N ALA A 599 5.98 -19.08 -28.45
CA ALA A 599 4.98 -18.40 -29.26
C ALA A 599 5.20 -16.88 -29.31
N ASN A 600 5.62 -16.29 -28.18
CA ASN A 600 5.83 -14.85 -28.05
C ASN A 600 7.17 -14.39 -28.67
N HIS A 601 8.17 -15.28 -28.74
CA HIS A 601 9.51 -14.98 -29.26
C HIS A 601 9.89 -15.97 -30.39
N PRO A 602 9.22 -15.93 -31.56
CA PRO A 602 9.40 -16.92 -32.63
C PRO A 602 10.81 -16.92 -33.24
N ASP A 603 11.55 -15.81 -33.12
CA ASP A 603 12.92 -15.68 -33.62
C ASP A 603 13.97 -16.26 -32.66
N THR A 604 13.59 -16.64 -31.44
CA THR A 604 14.50 -17.23 -30.46
C THR A 604 14.44 -18.75 -30.52
N SER A 605 15.61 -19.40 -30.55
CA SER A 605 15.68 -20.86 -30.59
C SER A 605 14.98 -21.51 -29.39
N ARG A 606 14.35 -22.67 -29.62
CA ARG A 606 13.68 -23.42 -28.57
C ARG A 606 14.67 -23.85 -27.48
N GLU A 607 15.91 -24.14 -27.86
CA GLU A 607 17.00 -24.51 -26.96
C GLU A 607 17.32 -23.37 -25.99
N THR A 608 17.42 -22.14 -26.48
CA THR A 608 17.65 -20.93 -25.67
C THR A 608 16.49 -20.69 -24.69
N ILE A 609 15.25 -20.74 -25.18
CA ILE A 609 14.05 -20.59 -24.35
C ILE A 609 14.02 -21.65 -23.24
N THR A 610 14.33 -22.90 -23.59
CA THR A 610 14.39 -24.01 -22.63
C THR A 610 15.44 -23.76 -21.55
N ALA A 611 16.61 -23.23 -21.94
CA ALA A 611 17.67 -22.88 -21.00
C ALA A 611 17.23 -21.79 -20.02
N TRP A 612 16.54 -20.74 -20.49
CA TRP A 612 16.01 -19.67 -19.63
C TRP A 612 14.94 -20.16 -18.66
N VAL A 613 13.93 -20.91 -19.14
CA VAL A 613 12.89 -21.49 -18.28
C VAL A 613 13.51 -22.40 -17.23
N ARG A 614 14.43 -23.28 -17.63
CA ARG A 614 15.13 -24.17 -16.69
C ARG A 614 15.91 -23.38 -15.64
N LYS A 615 16.65 -22.35 -16.06
CA LYS A 615 17.43 -21.50 -15.15
C LYS A 615 16.52 -20.77 -14.17
N PHE A 616 15.40 -20.18 -14.62
CA PHE A 616 14.45 -19.49 -13.75
C PHE A 616 13.92 -20.40 -12.64
N PHE A 617 13.32 -21.56 -12.96
CA PHE A 617 12.71 -22.43 -11.95
C PHE A 617 13.75 -23.01 -10.97
N GLN A 618 14.97 -23.29 -11.44
CA GLN A 618 16.08 -23.72 -10.58
C GLN A 618 16.50 -22.61 -9.60
N LEU A 619 16.66 -21.37 -10.09
CA LEU A 619 17.04 -20.23 -9.25
C LEU A 619 15.92 -19.83 -8.29
N TRP A 620 14.67 -19.83 -8.76
CA TRP A 620 13.48 -19.58 -7.95
C TRP A 620 13.44 -20.54 -6.75
N SER A 621 13.44 -21.85 -7.01
CA SER A 621 13.31 -22.85 -5.96
C SER A 621 14.49 -22.86 -4.99
N ARG A 622 15.73 -22.72 -5.47
CA ARG A 622 16.93 -22.71 -4.63
C ARG A 622 17.05 -21.49 -3.73
N ASN A 623 16.45 -20.36 -4.12
CA ASN A 623 16.60 -19.09 -3.42
C ASN A 623 15.36 -18.64 -2.64
N GLN A 624 14.34 -19.49 -2.43
CA GLN A 624 13.19 -19.13 -1.59
C GLN A 624 13.61 -18.69 -0.18
N TRP A 625 14.59 -19.37 0.42
CA TRP A 625 15.12 -19.00 1.73
C TRP A 625 15.65 -17.56 1.78
N LYS A 626 16.09 -17.00 0.65
CA LYS A 626 16.48 -15.59 0.59
C LYS A 626 15.27 -14.69 0.72
N ARG A 627 14.20 -14.93 -0.06
CA ARG A 627 12.96 -14.13 -0.01
C ARG A 627 12.31 -14.10 1.38
N GLU A 628 12.42 -15.18 2.16
CA GLU A 628 11.96 -15.21 3.56
C GLU A 628 12.68 -14.20 4.48
N ARG A 629 13.90 -13.78 4.09
CA ARG A 629 14.75 -12.87 4.86
C ARG A 629 14.85 -11.46 4.26
N TYR A 630 14.18 -11.20 3.13
CA TYR A 630 14.17 -9.85 2.55
C TYR A 630 13.55 -8.85 3.52
N ALA A 631 14.08 -7.62 3.49
CA ALA A 631 13.49 -6.52 4.23
C ALA A 631 12.01 -6.31 3.78
N PRO A 632 11.17 -5.72 4.65
CA PRO A 632 9.83 -5.31 4.25
C PRO A 632 9.81 -4.51 2.96
N SER A 633 8.79 -4.72 2.12
CA SER A 633 8.66 -4.02 0.84
C SER A 633 7.22 -3.59 0.61
N PHE A 634 7.06 -2.54 -0.20
CA PHE A 634 5.75 -2.01 -0.55
C PHE A 634 5.06 -2.88 -1.58
N HIS A 635 3.76 -3.07 -1.40
CA HIS A 635 2.92 -3.72 -2.40
C HIS A 635 2.42 -2.69 -3.42
N LEU A 636 2.65 -2.98 -4.70
CA LEU A 636 2.39 -2.06 -5.82
C LEU A 636 1.58 -2.72 -6.94
N ASP A 637 1.69 -4.04 -7.10
CA ASP A 637 1.02 -4.77 -8.18
C ASP A 637 0.66 -6.21 -7.76
N ASP A 638 -0.01 -6.92 -8.67
CA ASP A 638 -0.44 -8.31 -8.53
C ASP A 638 0.69 -9.34 -8.73
N LYS A 639 1.95 -8.96 -8.54
CA LYS A 639 3.14 -9.80 -8.78
C LYS A 639 4.18 -9.71 -7.65
N ASN A 640 3.79 -9.26 -6.45
CA ASN A 640 4.72 -9.14 -5.33
C ASN A 640 5.23 -10.52 -4.86
N LEU A 641 6.54 -10.66 -4.62
CA LEU A 641 7.18 -11.94 -4.29
C LEU A 641 7.40 -12.18 -2.78
N ASP A 642 6.86 -11.32 -1.92
CA ASP A 642 7.00 -11.43 -0.47
C ASP A 642 6.24 -12.63 0.10
N PRO A 643 6.93 -13.59 0.75
CA PRO A 643 6.30 -14.78 1.32
C PRO A 643 5.47 -14.50 2.58
N LYS A 644 5.63 -13.36 3.24
CA LYS A 644 4.78 -13.00 4.39
C LYS A 644 3.38 -12.59 3.94
N THR A 645 3.23 -12.09 2.73
CA THR A 645 1.99 -11.52 2.22
C THR A 645 1.48 -12.29 0.98
N TRP A 646 1.90 -11.89 -0.21
CA TRP A 646 1.30 -12.30 -1.48
C TRP A 646 1.79 -13.67 -1.99
N CYS A 647 3.10 -13.95 -1.92
CA CYS A 647 3.72 -15.11 -2.57
C CYS A 647 4.21 -16.19 -1.58
N ARG A 648 3.29 -16.88 -0.91
CA ARG A 648 3.65 -18.02 -0.03
C ARG A 648 4.16 -19.20 -0.87
N PHE A 649 5.43 -19.57 -0.70
CA PHE A 649 6.07 -20.70 -1.39
C PHE A 649 6.98 -21.48 -0.42
N PRO A 650 7.05 -22.83 -0.49
CA PRO A 650 7.84 -23.61 0.44
C PRO A 650 9.35 -23.37 0.27
N ILE A 651 10.04 -23.14 1.39
CA ILE A 651 11.51 -22.96 1.43
C ILE A 651 12.24 -24.18 0.88
N LEU A 652 11.76 -25.37 1.25
CA LEU A 652 12.29 -26.66 0.80
C LEU A 652 11.28 -27.26 -0.18
N SER A 653 11.73 -27.54 -1.40
CA SER A 653 10.89 -28.07 -2.47
C SER A 653 11.66 -29.06 -3.35
N GLY A 654 10.95 -29.83 -4.18
CA GLY A 654 11.55 -30.76 -5.15
C GLY A 654 12.27 -30.08 -6.33
N GLY A 655 12.39 -28.73 -6.32
CA GLY A 655 13.13 -27.97 -7.32
C GLY A 655 12.59 -28.08 -8.75
N PHE A 656 11.32 -28.49 -8.91
CA PHE A 656 10.70 -28.78 -10.21
C PHE A 656 11.47 -29.83 -11.03
N THR A 657 12.18 -30.76 -10.37
CA THR A 657 13.09 -31.70 -11.05
C THR A 657 12.38 -32.53 -12.11
N LYS A 658 11.15 -32.98 -11.84
CA LYS A 658 10.35 -33.78 -12.78
C LYS A 658 9.90 -32.91 -13.96
N GLU A 659 9.29 -31.77 -13.68
CA GLU A 659 8.72 -30.86 -14.67
C GLU A 659 9.80 -30.29 -15.59
N LEU A 660 11.01 -30.04 -15.06
CA LEU A 660 12.17 -29.64 -15.85
C LEU A 660 12.78 -30.79 -16.66
N GLY A 661 12.51 -32.05 -16.30
CA GLY A 661 12.89 -33.22 -17.10
C GLY A 661 12.01 -33.42 -18.34
N GLU A 662 10.83 -32.79 -18.38
CA GLU A 662 9.84 -32.89 -19.47
C GLU A 662 10.02 -31.78 -20.55
N LEU A 663 10.89 -30.81 -20.29
CA LEU A 663 11.24 -29.72 -21.22
C LEU A 663 12.05 -30.23 -22.40
#